data_AF-A0AA36GGY9-F1
#
_entry.id   AF-A0AA36GGY9-F1
#
_cell.length_a   1.000
_cell.length_b   1.000
_cell.length_c   1.000
_cell.angle_alpha   90.00
_cell.angle_beta   90.00
_cell.angle_gamma   90.00
#
_symmetry.space_group_name_H-M   'P 1'
#
loop_
_entity.id
_entity.type
_entity.pdbx_description
1 polymer ?
#
loop_
_entity_poly.entity_id
_entity_poly.type
_entity_poly.pdbx_seq_one_letter_code
_entity_poly.pdbx_strand_id
1 'polypeptide(L)'
;MYSLSRDEWNQNREVLFRHFFSDSLCDDPDDKQLYAKRRQFVESYFTRFLKTGGACKDHFDLAKMEIDVLGIPQDLSKRYFVMQQKEFPKAGYSLGHATLQFENETRARKLRDLRKAQRDLPIFVRKDEILNALAKHQVLIIAGDTGCGKSTQVPQYLLNAGYHGIAVTQPRRLACMALARRVSYETLNTYGSEVAFQIRFESTRTKRTKLVFLTEGLLLRQMGNDALLQQHNVIILDEVHERHITSDLLIGLLRDLVPGRLYPIKLHYRPIKHFIDPQEAKKTNKIDPEPFLRVLELIDKEVPSNERGDALIFLNGVSEITTVAETLKTYAELNRNWIILMLHSTLSTDEQDKVFDVSPPGVRKCILSTNIAETSVTIDGVRFVIDSGKVNLMQYEATSGMQRLCEFFVSKASADQRKGRAGRTGPGVCYRLYSQEQYEKMDPYTISEINRVSLEDMALQMLNLNLGLDIRTFPYIERPKEDTLNEAMERLKFQGVVYAERENHLTALGNAIAKLPVSVPIAKMLVYGAILDCTEMALTVAAGLSIQSPFTNRSFRDGQTIERRGRICMPVGGDPLTLVAVFRDWVSEKCDGKSRRWSNDMGVDEQRMFEISKLRGQYRQILSDVGLIEKEVNEADEDARQRRIESGERRKLIDMKREARNNADKRKKVLKVDRHYDRILEEREQEEIDKEGDPLKADVHTVEFLLQHNHRSVDKILKTHRLGARSRSTRALLVAIAAGLYPHYSIIDPQNTYSRGKELFTHTRLKPFCQLHPNGVIPSYFPESIDPSADAQGMASAHQVLFYGTLLETTKVYVCNVLPLPALILPLVAKKVLCDDWGTMFIDDFATYQFDKEAEGRRYVKKIVSIRKDLMKAIYLRLRGKEIESRRLVRKLDDFFEDIMGPEAPTLKISREVRPPKTLLDTGFITPEGQQDYEDDDLEAEFGKSDEDEVVDESQQVADYLNQQNPTGPPNPNKKEEEDDEDEEPVKKRKVEETYYEKLLRMQREREEQQANAGETTETTEA
;
A
#
# COMPACT_ATOMS: atom_id res chain seq x y z
N MET A 1 -18.25 17.75 -47.65
CA MET A 1 -19.57 18.39 -47.86
C MET A 1 -19.65 18.95 -49.28
N TYR A 2 -19.60 18.09 -50.32
CA TYR A 2 -19.52 18.49 -51.74
C TYR A 2 -20.73 18.00 -52.57
N SER A 3 -21.78 17.52 -51.92
CA SER A 3 -22.96 16.91 -52.56
C SER A 3 -24.29 17.53 -52.12
N LEU A 4 -24.25 18.69 -51.45
CA LEU A 4 -25.45 19.35 -50.95
C LEU A 4 -25.91 20.36 -52.01
N SER A 5 -26.93 19.99 -52.77
CA SER A 5 -27.50 20.84 -53.81
C SER A 5 -28.16 22.08 -53.21
N ARG A 6 -28.35 23.11 -54.04
CA ARG A 6 -29.01 24.35 -53.63
C ARG A 6 -30.47 24.10 -53.21
N ASP A 7 -31.11 23.10 -53.80
CA ASP A 7 -32.49 22.73 -53.52
C ASP A 7 -32.62 21.94 -52.21
N GLU A 8 -31.70 21.01 -51.93
CA GLU A 8 -31.61 20.32 -50.63
C GLU A 8 -31.33 21.30 -49.48
N TRP A 9 -30.47 22.31 -49.69
CA TRP A 9 -30.26 23.37 -48.70
C TRP A 9 -31.55 24.16 -48.45
N ASN A 10 -32.23 24.61 -49.51
CA ASN A 10 -33.46 25.39 -49.39
C ASN A 10 -34.60 24.61 -48.73
N GLN A 11 -34.73 23.31 -48.99
CA GLN A 11 -35.73 22.45 -48.34
C GLN A 11 -35.45 22.25 -46.84
N ASN A 12 -34.18 22.07 -46.44
CA ASN A 12 -33.85 21.62 -45.09
C ASN A 12 -33.42 22.75 -44.14
N ARG A 13 -33.06 23.96 -44.62
CA ARG A 13 -32.53 25.06 -43.79
C ARG A 13 -33.41 25.45 -42.60
N GLU A 14 -34.74 25.44 -42.73
CA GLU A 14 -35.65 25.78 -41.62
C GLU A 14 -35.68 24.69 -40.54
N VAL A 15 -35.61 23.42 -40.95
CA VAL A 15 -35.51 22.27 -40.04
C VAL A 15 -34.16 22.30 -39.32
N LEU A 16 -33.07 22.61 -40.03
CA LEU A 16 -31.78 22.92 -39.42
C LEU A 16 -31.93 24.06 -38.40
N PHE A 17 -32.45 25.23 -38.79
CA PHE A 17 -32.50 26.39 -37.89
C PHE A 17 -33.34 26.17 -36.62
N ARG A 18 -34.41 25.37 -36.65
CA ARG A 18 -35.11 24.95 -35.42
C ARG A 18 -34.25 24.01 -34.57
N HIS A 19 -33.61 23.02 -35.19
CA HIS A 19 -32.82 22.01 -34.47
C HIS A 19 -31.50 22.55 -33.89
N PHE A 20 -30.85 23.48 -34.59
CA PHE A 20 -29.56 24.07 -34.19
C PHE A 20 -29.67 25.17 -33.13
N PHE A 21 -30.85 25.77 -32.95
CA PHE A 21 -31.02 26.94 -32.07
C PHE A 21 -32.12 26.79 -31.00
N SER A 22 -32.97 25.77 -31.06
CA SER A 22 -34.05 25.45 -30.09
C SER A 22 -35.10 26.55 -29.86
N ASP A 23 -36.37 26.16 -29.82
CA ASP A 23 -37.46 27.10 -29.51
C ASP A 23 -37.44 27.60 -28.04
N SER A 24 -36.58 27.04 -27.18
CA SER A 24 -36.41 27.46 -25.78
C SER A 24 -35.52 28.70 -25.55
N LEU A 25 -34.90 29.26 -26.59
CA LEU A 25 -34.11 30.51 -26.51
C LEU A 25 -34.97 31.78 -26.73
N CYS A 26 -36.27 31.73 -26.40
CA CYS A 26 -37.25 32.67 -26.95
C CYS A 26 -37.99 33.55 -25.92
N ASP A 27 -37.54 33.61 -24.66
CA ASP A 27 -38.15 34.48 -23.64
C ASP A 27 -37.33 35.76 -23.35
N ASP A 28 -36.02 35.77 -23.66
CA ASP A 28 -35.16 36.96 -23.53
C ASP A 28 -35.07 37.77 -24.85
N PRO A 29 -35.27 39.11 -24.84
CA PRO A 29 -35.11 39.96 -26.03
C PRO A 29 -33.71 39.95 -26.67
N ASP A 30 -32.64 39.82 -25.88
CA ASP A 30 -31.26 39.88 -26.40
C ASP A 30 -30.88 38.58 -27.13
N ASP A 31 -31.37 37.43 -26.65
CA ASP A 31 -31.18 36.14 -27.32
C ASP A 31 -31.90 36.09 -28.68
N LYS A 32 -33.10 36.69 -28.80
CA LYS A 32 -33.78 36.85 -30.10
C LYS A 32 -32.95 37.66 -31.10
N GLN A 33 -32.31 38.73 -30.65
CA GLN A 33 -31.48 39.57 -31.53
C GLN A 33 -30.17 38.87 -31.93
N LEU A 34 -29.59 38.08 -31.03
CA LEU A 34 -28.41 37.25 -31.27
C LEU A 34 -28.73 36.09 -32.24
N TYR A 35 -29.88 35.44 -32.08
CA TYR A 35 -30.40 34.40 -32.99
C TYR A 35 -30.56 34.93 -34.42
N ALA A 36 -31.21 36.08 -34.59
CA ALA A 36 -31.40 36.72 -35.91
C ALA A 36 -30.05 36.99 -36.63
N LYS A 37 -29.08 37.58 -35.91
CA LYS A 37 -27.73 37.84 -36.44
C LYS A 37 -26.99 36.54 -36.82
N ARG A 38 -27.12 35.48 -36.02
CA ARG A 38 -26.51 34.16 -36.28
C ARG A 38 -27.11 33.49 -37.52
N ARG A 39 -28.44 33.48 -37.64
CA ARG A 39 -29.18 32.93 -38.79
C ARG A 39 -28.78 33.62 -40.10
N GLN A 40 -28.81 34.95 -40.12
CA GLN A 40 -28.46 35.75 -41.30
C GLN A 40 -27.00 35.51 -41.77
N PHE A 41 -26.07 35.33 -40.84
CA PHE A 41 -24.67 35.00 -41.15
C PHE A 41 -24.54 33.63 -41.84
N VAL A 42 -25.20 32.60 -41.30
CA VAL A 42 -25.16 31.22 -41.86
C VAL A 42 -25.77 31.17 -43.27
N GLU A 43 -26.90 31.84 -43.50
CA GLU A 43 -27.51 31.92 -44.83
C GLU A 43 -26.63 32.63 -45.85
N SER A 44 -26.00 33.74 -45.47
CA SER A 44 -25.09 34.51 -46.33
C SER A 44 -23.86 33.68 -46.71
N TYR A 45 -23.28 32.94 -45.75
CA TYR A 45 -22.14 32.05 -45.98
C TYR A 45 -22.47 30.90 -46.94
N PHE A 46 -23.52 30.12 -46.65
CA PHE A 46 -23.91 28.99 -47.51
C PHE A 46 -24.34 29.43 -48.91
N THR A 47 -25.05 30.56 -49.03
CA THR A 47 -25.41 31.13 -50.34
C THR A 47 -24.17 31.50 -51.15
N ARG A 48 -23.11 32.03 -50.51
CA ARG A 48 -21.85 32.40 -51.17
C ARG A 48 -21.03 31.16 -51.54
N PHE A 49 -20.95 30.17 -50.65
CA PHE A 49 -20.27 28.88 -50.86
C PHE A 49 -20.87 28.08 -52.03
N LEU A 50 -22.20 27.94 -52.08
CA LEU A 50 -22.92 27.27 -53.16
C LEU A 50 -22.78 28.00 -54.51
N LYS A 51 -22.59 29.33 -54.49
CA LYS A 51 -22.40 30.14 -55.70
C LYS A 51 -20.97 30.09 -56.26
N THR A 52 -19.98 29.68 -55.46
CA THR A 52 -18.55 29.60 -55.87
C THR A 52 -18.03 28.16 -55.99
N GLY A 53 -18.86 27.14 -55.80
CA GLY A 53 -18.44 25.73 -55.87
C GLY A 53 -17.38 25.35 -54.84
N GLY A 54 -17.30 26.09 -53.73
CA GLY A 54 -16.25 25.93 -52.71
C GLY A 54 -14.95 26.72 -52.98
N ALA A 55 -14.80 27.36 -54.14
CA ALA A 55 -13.64 28.21 -54.45
C ALA A 55 -13.79 29.62 -53.82
N CYS A 56 -13.66 29.71 -52.49
CA CYS A 56 -13.54 30.98 -51.77
C CYS A 56 -12.10 31.19 -51.30
N LYS A 57 -11.61 32.45 -51.30
CA LYS A 57 -10.23 32.80 -50.91
C LYS A 57 -9.89 32.55 -49.43
N ASP A 58 -10.85 32.10 -48.63
CA ASP A 58 -10.74 31.85 -47.19
C ASP A 58 -10.26 30.42 -46.86
N HIS A 59 -9.38 29.83 -47.69
CA HIS A 59 -8.72 28.55 -47.38
C HIS A 59 -7.41 28.80 -46.64
N PHE A 60 -7.22 28.07 -45.54
CA PHE A 60 -6.29 28.44 -44.47
C PHE A 60 -4.99 27.62 -44.52
N ASP A 61 -3.84 28.29 -44.44
CA ASP A 61 -2.51 27.68 -44.35
C ASP A 61 -1.96 27.87 -42.92
N LEU A 62 -2.01 26.80 -42.13
CA LEU A 62 -1.64 26.79 -40.71
C LEU A 62 -0.16 27.14 -40.45
N ALA A 63 0.71 27.06 -41.46
CA ALA A 63 2.14 27.32 -41.31
C ALA A 63 2.51 28.82 -41.24
N LYS A 64 1.55 29.73 -41.44
CA LYS A 64 1.79 31.19 -41.60
C LYS A 64 1.12 32.08 -40.55
N MET A 65 0.68 31.50 -39.43
CA MET A 65 -0.08 32.23 -38.41
C MET A 65 0.86 32.80 -37.33
N GLU A 66 0.81 34.12 -37.08
CA GLU A 66 1.59 34.73 -35.99
C GLU A 66 1.03 34.35 -34.62
N ILE A 67 1.96 34.03 -33.71
CA ILE A 67 1.70 33.47 -32.39
C ILE A 67 2.20 34.48 -31.34
N ASP A 68 1.43 34.69 -30.28
CA ASP A 68 1.82 35.56 -29.17
C ASP A 68 2.87 34.91 -28.24
N VAL A 69 3.35 35.71 -27.28
CA VAL A 69 4.27 35.28 -26.20
C VAL A 69 3.68 34.24 -25.23
N LEU A 70 2.44 33.78 -25.44
CA LEU A 70 1.78 32.70 -24.73
C LEU A 70 1.69 31.40 -25.55
N GLY A 71 2.11 31.41 -26.83
CA GLY A 71 1.89 30.28 -27.75
C GLY A 71 0.49 30.27 -28.37
N ILE A 72 -0.26 31.38 -28.30
CA ILE A 72 -1.64 31.51 -28.78
C ILE A 72 -1.63 32.29 -30.11
N PRO A 73 -2.27 31.79 -31.17
CA PRO A 73 -2.40 32.54 -32.42
C PRO A 73 -3.11 33.89 -32.21
N GLN A 74 -2.46 34.98 -32.63
CA GLN A 74 -2.90 36.36 -32.34
C GLN A 74 -4.26 36.69 -32.99
N ASP A 75 -4.46 36.31 -34.26
CA ASP A 75 -5.67 36.65 -35.01
C ASP A 75 -6.68 35.48 -35.10
N LEU A 76 -7.26 35.15 -33.95
CA LEU A 76 -8.46 34.30 -33.84
C LEU A 76 -9.77 35.08 -34.08
N SER A 77 -9.70 36.36 -34.47
CA SER A 77 -10.87 37.23 -34.60
C SER A 77 -11.71 36.93 -35.85
N LYS A 78 -11.07 36.37 -36.88
CA LYS A 78 -11.70 35.98 -38.15
C LYS A 78 -12.22 34.54 -38.03
N ARG A 79 -13.53 34.38 -38.25
CA ARG A 79 -14.23 33.08 -38.16
C ARG A 79 -13.87 32.20 -39.37
N TYR A 80 -13.05 31.17 -39.15
CA TYR A 80 -12.61 30.25 -40.20
C TYR A 80 -13.10 28.82 -40.00
N PHE A 81 -13.50 28.17 -41.11
CA PHE A 81 -13.78 26.74 -41.19
C PHE A 81 -12.57 26.02 -41.80
N VAL A 82 -12.09 24.96 -41.13
CA VAL A 82 -11.06 24.07 -41.68
C VAL A 82 -11.72 22.80 -42.22
N MET A 83 -11.64 22.57 -43.53
CA MET A 83 -11.88 21.25 -44.12
C MET A 83 -10.56 20.65 -44.58
N GLN A 84 -10.07 19.62 -43.88
CA GLN A 84 -8.93 18.84 -44.35
C GLN A 84 -9.41 17.83 -45.40
N GLN A 85 -8.81 17.85 -46.60
CA GLN A 85 -9.07 16.84 -47.63
C GLN A 85 -8.46 15.50 -47.22
N LYS A 86 -9.29 14.56 -46.77
CA LYS A 86 -9.14 13.11 -47.01
C LYS A 86 -10.53 12.51 -47.20
N GLU A 87 -10.62 11.47 -48.01
CA GLU A 87 -11.88 10.94 -48.55
C GLU A 87 -12.83 10.43 -47.45
N PHE A 88 -14.12 10.70 -47.59
CA PHE A 88 -15.17 10.23 -46.68
C PHE A 88 -16.24 9.43 -47.43
N PRO A 89 -16.60 8.21 -46.97
CA PRO A 89 -17.76 7.49 -47.47
C PRO A 89 -19.08 8.16 -47.01
N LYS A 90 -20.18 7.76 -47.66
CA LYS A 90 -21.47 8.48 -47.65
C LYS A 90 -22.16 8.55 -46.28
N ALA A 91 -22.79 9.70 -46.03
CA ALA A 91 -23.82 10.01 -45.03
C ALA A 91 -23.44 9.88 -43.52
N GLY A 92 -23.58 10.98 -42.77
CA GLY A 92 -23.65 10.95 -41.29
C GLY A 92 -23.01 12.11 -40.51
N TYR A 93 -22.01 12.82 -41.06
CA TYR A 93 -21.01 13.53 -40.25
C TYR A 93 -21.07 15.08 -40.23
N SER A 94 -22.24 15.71 -40.41
CA SER A 94 -22.34 17.18 -40.26
C SER A 94 -22.37 17.64 -38.79
N LEU A 95 -22.90 16.83 -37.87
CA LEU A 95 -23.12 17.21 -36.47
C LEU A 95 -21.80 17.39 -35.69
N GLY A 96 -20.80 16.53 -35.94
CA GLY A 96 -19.55 16.50 -35.17
C GLY A 96 -18.66 17.74 -35.31
N HIS A 97 -18.74 18.47 -36.42
CA HIS A 97 -17.92 19.67 -36.64
C HIS A 97 -18.39 20.89 -35.83
N ALA A 98 -19.69 21.01 -35.55
CA ALA A 98 -20.22 22.07 -34.70
C ALA A 98 -19.91 21.81 -33.21
N THR A 99 -19.99 20.55 -32.76
CA THR A 99 -19.56 20.13 -31.42
C THR A 99 -18.08 20.45 -31.20
N LEU A 100 -17.23 20.17 -32.19
CA LEU A 100 -15.81 20.53 -32.19
C LEU A 100 -15.57 22.03 -31.99
N GLN A 101 -16.38 22.90 -32.62
CA GLN A 101 -16.21 24.36 -32.47
C GLN A 101 -16.60 24.86 -31.06
N PHE A 102 -17.74 24.41 -30.51
CA PHE A 102 -18.16 24.77 -29.15
C PHE A 102 -17.24 24.17 -28.08
N GLU A 103 -16.79 22.93 -28.26
CA GLU A 103 -15.75 22.34 -27.44
C GLU A 103 -14.44 23.12 -27.54
N ASN A 104 -14.04 23.60 -28.72
CA ASN A 104 -12.79 24.35 -28.89
C ASN A 104 -12.85 25.76 -28.28
N GLU A 105 -13.96 26.49 -28.39
CA GLU A 105 -14.13 27.77 -27.67
C GLU A 105 -14.17 27.57 -26.15
N THR A 106 -14.84 26.51 -25.68
CA THR A 106 -14.89 26.16 -24.25
C THR A 106 -13.53 25.69 -23.73
N ARG A 107 -12.79 24.88 -24.52
CA ARG A 107 -11.41 24.47 -24.25
C ARG A 107 -10.48 25.67 -24.26
N ALA A 108 -10.62 26.60 -25.20
CA ALA A 108 -9.78 27.79 -25.28
C ALA A 108 -10.00 28.73 -24.07
N ARG A 109 -11.25 28.91 -23.62
CA ARG A 109 -11.53 29.65 -22.37
C ARG A 109 -10.93 28.95 -21.16
N LYS A 110 -11.23 27.66 -20.97
CA LYS A 110 -10.64 26.84 -19.89
C LYS A 110 -9.11 26.83 -19.92
N LEU A 111 -8.50 26.81 -21.11
CA LEU A 111 -7.04 26.85 -21.29
C LEU A 111 -6.47 28.22 -20.91
N ARG A 112 -7.14 29.33 -21.26
CA ARG A 112 -6.75 30.68 -20.79
C ARG A 112 -6.83 30.78 -19.27
N ASP A 113 -7.92 30.31 -18.67
CA ASP A 113 -8.11 30.33 -17.22
C ASP A 113 -7.06 29.45 -16.51
N LEU A 114 -6.75 28.27 -17.07
CA LEU A 114 -5.74 27.35 -16.57
C LEU A 114 -4.32 27.92 -16.70
N ARG A 115 -3.97 28.50 -17.87
CA ARG A 115 -2.67 29.16 -18.09
C ARG A 115 -2.50 30.39 -17.22
N LYS A 116 -3.58 31.11 -16.90
CA LYS A 116 -3.57 32.20 -15.93
C LYS A 116 -3.30 31.67 -14.53
N ALA A 117 -4.06 30.67 -14.07
CA ALA A 117 -3.84 30.02 -12.77
C ALA A 117 -2.42 29.43 -12.61
N GLN A 118 -1.83 28.88 -13.68
CA GLN A 118 -0.42 28.43 -13.68
C GLN A 118 0.58 29.59 -13.54
N ARG A 119 0.30 30.76 -14.13
CA ARG A 119 1.12 31.97 -13.98
C ARG A 119 1.01 32.60 -12.59
N ASP A 120 -0.15 32.46 -11.96
CA ASP A 120 -0.42 32.95 -10.60
C ASP A 120 0.25 32.06 -9.51
N LEU A 121 0.80 30.89 -9.87
CA LEU A 121 1.57 30.04 -8.95
C LEU A 121 2.95 30.66 -8.66
N PRO A 122 3.39 30.74 -7.39
CA PRO A 122 4.68 31.35 -7.01
C PRO A 122 5.91 30.78 -7.74
N ILE A 123 5.89 29.49 -8.12
CA ILE A 123 7.01 28.87 -8.85
C ILE A 123 7.15 29.36 -10.30
N PHE A 124 6.12 29.95 -10.91
CA PHE A 124 6.17 30.42 -12.30
C PHE A 124 7.23 31.50 -12.52
N VAL A 125 7.37 32.42 -11.57
CA VAL A 125 8.39 33.48 -11.60
C VAL A 125 9.82 32.91 -11.63
N ARG A 126 10.00 31.69 -11.11
CA ARG A 126 11.30 30.99 -11.04
C ARG A 126 11.49 29.95 -12.16
N LYS A 127 10.56 29.83 -13.12
CA LYS A 127 10.61 28.82 -14.20
C LYS A 127 11.96 28.81 -14.93
N ASP A 128 12.38 29.95 -15.43
CA ASP A 128 13.57 30.03 -16.28
C ASP A 128 14.86 29.92 -15.44
N GLU A 129 14.82 30.33 -14.17
CA GLU A 129 15.89 30.09 -13.19
C GLU A 129 16.06 28.59 -12.90
N ILE A 130 14.97 27.85 -12.69
CA ILE A 130 14.99 26.38 -12.49
C ILE A 130 15.58 25.67 -13.71
N LEU A 131 15.16 26.03 -14.92
CA LEU A 131 15.66 25.42 -16.16
C LEU A 131 17.15 25.74 -16.39
N ASN A 132 17.55 26.99 -16.17
CA ASN A 132 18.95 27.42 -16.29
C ASN A 132 19.84 26.82 -15.20
N ALA A 133 19.31 26.59 -13.99
CA ALA A 133 20.04 25.95 -12.90
C ALA A 133 20.23 24.45 -13.17
N LEU A 134 19.18 23.72 -13.60
CA LEU A 134 19.32 22.30 -13.94
C LEU A 134 20.25 22.08 -15.14
N ALA A 135 20.26 22.99 -16.12
CA ALA A 135 21.22 22.93 -17.22
C ALA A 135 22.69 23.14 -16.80
N LYS A 136 22.95 23.62 -15.58
CA LYS A 136 24.29 23.90 -15.03
C LYS A 136 24.68 22.99 -13.86
N HIS A 137 23.73 22.30 -13.24
CA HIS A 137 23.93 21.55 -12.01
C HIS A 137 23.22 20.19 -12.08
N GLN A 138 23.97 19.12 -11.84
CA GLN A 138 23.49 17.74 -11.90
C GLN A 138 22.39 17.44 -10.85
N VAL A 139 22.40 18.12 -9.71
CA VAL A 139 21.36 18.05 -8.68
C VAL A 139 20.88 19.46 -8.36
N LEU A 140 19.55 19.62 -8.30
CA LEU A 140 18.88 20.87 -7.97
C LEU A 140 17.84 20.63 -6.87
N ILE A 141 18.08 21.18 -5.68
CA ILE A 141 17.08 21.15 -4.61
C ILE A 141 16.10 22.32 -4.79
N ILE A 142 14.90 21.99 -5.28
CA ILE A 142 13.80 22.96 -5.41
C ILE A 142 13.04 23.02 -4.09
N ALA A 143 13.56 23.82 -3.16
CA ALA A 143 12.86 24.13 -1.93
C ALA A 143 11.69 25.09 -2.18
N GLY A 144 10.58 24.86 -1.50
CA GLY A 144 9.43 25.77 -1.51
C GLY A 144 8.22 25.14 -0.85
N ASP A 145 7.35 25.97 -0.29
CA ASP A 145 6.19 25.54 0.46
C ASP A 145 5.19 24.76 -0.42
N THR A 146 4.38 23.90 0.17
CA THR A 146 3.29 23.22 -0.56
C THR A 146 2.29 24.23 -1.12
N GLY A 147 1.73 23.95 -2.29
CA GLY A 147 0.84 24.90 -3.00
C GLY A 147 1.59 25.88 -3.91
N CYS A 148 2.91 26.06 -3.77
CA CYS A 148 3.65 26.94 -4.70
C CYS A 148 3.76 26.40 -6.14
N GLY A 149 3.44 25.11 -6.36
CA GLY A 149 3.34 24.48 -7.68
C GLY A 149 4.42 23.45 -8.04
N LYS A 150 5.42 23.16 -7.19
CA LYS A 150 6.55 22.23 -7.50
C LYS A 150 6.14 20.95 -8.24
N SER A 151 5.36 20.12 -7.55
CA SER A 151 4.97 18.75 -7.96
C SER A 151 4.14 18.69 -9.25
N THR A 152 3.53 19.80 -9.64
CA THR A 152 2.75 19.90 -10.90
C THR A 152 3.50 20.66 -11.99
N GLN A 153 4.19 21.75 -11.67
CA GLN A 153 4.78 22.65 -12.67
C GLN A 153 6.21 22.29 -13.07
N VAL A 154 7.09 21.85 -12.15
CA VAL A 154 8.48 21.49 -12.51
C VAL A 154 8.52 20.38 -13.57
N PRO A 155 7.74 19.28 -13.45
CA PRO A 155 7.68 18.26 -14.51
C PRO A 155 7.23 18.82 -15.86
N GLN A 156 6.31 19.79 -15.87
CA GLN A 156 5.86 20.47 -17.09
C GLN A 156 6.92 21.40 -17.67
N TYR A 157 7.68 22.11 -16.85
CA TYR A 157 8.75 22.99 -17.32
C TYR A 157 9.84 22.17 -18.03
N LEU A 158 10.22 21.03 -17.45
CA LEU A 158 11.19 20.11 -18.03
C LEU A 158 10.68 19.47 -19.33
N LEU A 159 9.44 18.98 -19.33
CA LEU A 159 8.81 18.40 -20.52
C LEU A 159 8.72 19.42 -21.67
N ASN A 160 8.36 20.68 -21.38
CA ASN A 160 8.31 21.77 -22.34
C ASN A 160 9.71 22.24 -22.80
N ALA A 161 10.74 22.08 -21.97
CA ALA A 161 12.14 22.36 -22.31
C ALA A 161 12.82 21.23 -23.11
N GLY A 162 12.09 20.15 -23.43
CA GLY A 162 12.58 19.05 -24.26
C GLY A 162 13.19 17.87 -23.49
N TYR A 163 13.19 17.89 -22.15
CA TYR A 163 13.62 16.73 -21.37
C TYR A 163 12.65 15.55 -21.57
N HIS A 164 13.19 14.34 -21.65
CA HIS A 164 12.47 13.07 -21.77
C HIS A 164 12.89 12.12 -20.65
N GLY A 165 12.26 10.95 -20.53
CA GLY A 165 12.57 10.00 -19.45
C GLY A 165 12.45 10.62 -18.05
N ILE A 166 11.52 11.56 -17.83
CA ILE A 166 11.40 12.26 -16.55
C ILE A 166 10.67 11.33 -15.57
N ALA A 167 11.35 10.93 -14.50
CA ALA A 167 10.77 10.22 -13.37
C ALA A 167 10.44 11.19 -12.24
N VAL A 168 9.26 11.05 -11.64
CA VAL A 168 8.86 11.80 -10.43
C VAL A 168 8.44 10.81 -9.37
N THR A 169 9.19 10.69 -8.27
CA THR A 169 8.80 9.83 -7.17
C THR A 169 7.70 10.48 -6.32
N GLN A 170 6.92 9.64 -5.66
CA GLN A 170 5.95 10.02 -4.65
C GLN A 170 5.93 8.93 -3.56
N PRO A 171 5.83 9.30 -2.28
CA PRO A 171 5.76 8.31 -1.20
C PRO A 171 4.43 7.53 -1.21
N ARG A 172 3.34 8.15 -1.70
CA ARG A 172 2.00 7.55 -1.68
C ARG A 172 1.46 7.26 -3.09
N ARG A 173 0.83 6.09 -3.25
CA ARG A 173 0.15 5.66 -4.49
C ARG A 173 -0.89 6.68 -4.97
N LEU A 174 -1.69 7.24 -4.05
CA LEU A 174 -2.74 8.20 -4.39
C LEU A 174 -2.16 9.52 -4.92
N ALA A 175 -1.10 10.04 -4.29
CA ALA A 175 -0.41 11.25 -4.74
C ALA A 175 0.18 11.08 -6.14
N CYS A 176 0.84 9.94 -6.39
CA CYS A 176 1.34 9.54 -7.71
C CYS A 176 0.24 9.58 -8.81
N MET A 177 -0.93 8.97 -8.53
CA MET A 177 -2.05 8.95 -9.46
C MET A 177 -2.69 10.34 -9.64
N ALA A 178 -2.84 11.11 -8.55
CA ALA A 178 -3.45 12.42 -8.57
C ALA A 178 -2.60 13.45 -9.33
N LEU A 179 -1.29 13.49 -9.08
CA LEU A 179 -0.36 14.38 -9.77
C LEU A 179 -0.23 14.03 -11.25
N ALA A 180 -0.12 12.75 -11.61
CA ALA A 180 -0.11 12.34 -13.01
C ALA A 180 -1.39 12.78 -13.75
N ARG A 181 -2.58 12.58 -13.16
CA ARG A 181 -3.85 13.07 -13.72
C ARG A 181 -3.89 14.59 -13.82
N ARG A 182 -3.43 15.30 -12.79
CA ARG A 182 -3.42 16.77 -12.74
C ARG A 182 -2.50 17.37 -13.80
N VAL A 183 -1.28 16.87 -13.93
CA VAL A 183 -0.30 17.30 -14.94
C VAL A 183 -0.76 16.91 -16.34
N SER A 184 -1.33 15.71 -16.51
CA SER A 184 -1.95 15.28 -17.77
C SER A 184 -3.10 16.22 -18.19
N TYR A 185 -3.97 16.63 -17.26
CA TYR A 185 -5.02 17.62 -17.53
C TYR A 185 -4.46 19.02 -17.88
N GLU A 186 -3.48 19.50 -17.11
CA GLU A 186 -2.86 20.83 -17.33
C GLU A 186 -2.07 20.94 -18.63
N THR A 187 -1.45 19.84 -19.09
CA THR A 187 -0.74 19.75 -20.37
C THR A 187 -1.65 19.47 -21.56
N LEU A 188 -2.98 19.43 -21.36
CA LEU A 188 -3.98 18.94 -22.33
C LEU A 188 -3.73 17.50 -22.83
N ASN A 189 -2.92 16.75 -22.09
CA ASN A 189 -2.50 15.37 -22.38
C ASN A 189 -3.43 14.34 -21.72
N THR A 190 -4.63 14.74 -21.29
CA THR A 190 -5.65 13.91 -20.59
C THR A 190 -6.04 12.63 -21.33
N TYR A 191 -5.78 12.59 -22.64
CA TYR A 191 -6.01 11.45 -23.53
C TYR A 191 -4.76 11.02 -24.31
N GLY A 192 -3.64 11.71 -24.10
CA GLY A 192 -2.38 11.41 -24.77
C GLY A 192 -1.46 10.55 -23.89
N SER A 193 -0.37 10.12 -24.49
CA SER A 193 0.44 8.99 -23.97
C SER A 193 1.75 9.43 -23.31
N GLU A 194 2.04 10.74 -23.28
CA GLU A 194 3.34 11.26 -22.86
C GLU A 194 3.48 11.43 -21.35
N VAL A 195 2.36 11.61 -20.62
CA VAL A 195 2.31 11.68 -19.15
C VAL A 195 1.62 10.43 -18.62
N ALA A 196 2.30 9.69 -17.73
CA ALA A 196 1.76 8.47 -17.14
C ALA A 196 2.02 8.42 -15.62
N PHE A 197 1.41 7.42 -14.98
CA PHE A 197 1.87 6.92 -13.69
C PHE A 197 2.24 5.43 -13.76
N GLN A 198 3.12 5.00 -12.87
CA GLN A 198 3.50 3.62 -12.66
C GLN A 198 3.61 3.35 -11.15
N ILE A 199 2.63 2.65 -10.59
CA ILE A 199 2.64 2.19 -9.20
C ILE A 199 2.64 0.67 -9.19
N ARG A 200 2.88 0.06 -8.03
CA ARG A 200 2.85 -1.40 -7.89
C ARG A 200 1.49 -1.96 -8.38
N PHE A 201 1.56 -2.85 -9.37
CA PHE A 201 0.43 -3.50 -10.07
C PHE A 201 -0.51 -2.60 -10.91
N GLU A 202 -0.22 -1.31 -11.11
CA GLU A 202 -1.08 -0.43 -11.89
C GLU A 202 -0.25 0.61 -12.66
N SER A 203 -0.39 0.65 -13.99
CA SER A 203 0.37 1.60 -14.82
C SER A 203 -0.44 2.09 -16.02
N THR A 204 -0.13 3.31 -16.44
CA THR A 204 -0.58 3.93 -17.69
C THR A 204 0.59 4.20 -18.65
N ARG A 205 1.80 3.69 -18.35
CA ARG A 205 3.01 3.90 -19.15
C ARG A 205 2.92 3.20 -20.51
N THR A 206 3.39 3.87 -21.55
CA THR A 206 3.45 3.36 -22.92
C THR A 206 4.80 3.70 -23.57
N LYS A 207 5.08 3.20 -24.78
CA LYS A 207 6.29 3.57 -25.54
C LYS A 207 6.38 5.05 -25.91
N ARG A 208 5.30 5.83 -25.77
CA ARG A 208 5.27 7.29 -26.02
C ARG A 208 5.40 8.12 -24.74
N THR A 209 5.51 7.50 -23.57
CA THR A 209 5.62 8.19 -22.28
C THR A 209 6.97 8.87 -22.13
N LYS A 210 6.95 10.18 -21.86
CA LYS A 210 8.11 11.05 -21.64
C LYS A 210 8.25 11.48 -20.17
N LEU A 211 7.13 11.51 -19.44
CA LEU A 211 7.02 11.84 -18.02
C LEU A 211 6.24 10.74 -17.29
N VAL A 212 6.82 10.17 -16.23
CA VAL A 212 6.20 9.14 -15.41
C VAL A 212 6.27 9.52 -13.92
N PHE A 213 5.12 9.53 -13.26
CA PHE A 213 5.04 9.55 -11.80
C PHE A 213 5.10 8.11 -11.28
N LEU A 214 5.86 7.84 -10.23
CA LEU A 214 5.94 6.50 -9.64
C LEU A 214 6.14 6.51 -8.12
N THR A 215 5.89 5.37 -7.47
CA THR A 215 6.20 5.20 -6.05
C THR A 215 7.69 4.94 -5.82
N GLU A 216 8.27 5.49 -4.75
CA GLU A 216 9.69 5.34 -4.38
C GLU A 216 10.18 3.88 -4.41
N GLY A 217 9.46 2.97 -3.74
CA GLY A 217 9.79 1.54 -3.72
C GLY A 217 9.71 0.85 -5.10
N LEU A 218 9.07 1.46 -6.10
CA LEU A 218 9.14 0.98 -7.49
C LEU A 218 10.41 1.45 -8.18
N LEU A 219 10.89 2.68 -7.91
CA LEU A 219 12.16 3.16 -8.46
C LEU A 219 13.33 2.39 -7.86
N LEU A 220 13.32 2.12 -6.55
CA LEU A 220 14.28 1.21 -5.90
C LEU A 220 14.28 -0.20 -6.53
N ARG A 221 13.11 -0.77 -6.81
CA ARG A 221 13.03 -2.06 -7.51
C ARG A 221 13.58 -1.97 -8.95
N GLN A 222 13.45 -0.83 -9.62
CA GLN A 222 14.08 -0.61 -10.93
C GLN A 222 15.60 -0.51 -10.79
N MET A 223 16.14 0.12 -9.73
CA MET A 223 17.58 0.13 -9.44
C MET A 223 18.15 -1.29 -9.23
N GLY A 224 17.36 -2.21 -8.68
CA GLY A 224 17.76 -3.62 -8.56
C GLY A 224 18.00 -4.33 -9.91
N ASN A 225 17.45 -3.82 -11.01
CA ASN A 225 17.64 -4.35 -12.37
C ASN A 225 18.49 -3.43 -13.27
N ASP A 226 18.47 -2.12 -13.02
CA ASP A 226 19.14 -1.05 -13.76
C ASP A 226 19.68 -0.05 -12.73
N ALA A 227 20.82 -0.38 -12.13
CA ALA A 227 21.42 0.36 -11.01
C ALA A 227 21.79 1.82 -11.36
N LEU A 228 21.93 2.13 -12.65
CA LEU A 228 22.23 3.47 -13.17
C LEU A 228 20.97 4.23 -13.63
N LEU A 229 19.79 3.60 -13.59
CA LEU A 229 18.51 4.15 -14.02
C LEU A 229 18.55 4.79 -15.42
N GLN A 230 19.29 4.19 -16.35
CA GLN A 230 19.61 4.76 -17.67
C GLN A 230 18.37 5.12 -18.51
N GLN A 231 17.22 4.50 -18.21
CA GLN A 231 15.94 4.82 -18.82
C GLN A 231 15.38 6.22 -18.45
N HIS A 232 16.01 6.93 -17.50
CA HIS A 232 15.57 8.23 -17.00
C HIS A 232 16.65 9.30 -17.18
N ASN A 233 16.33 10.42 -17.83
CA ASN A 233 17.27 11.55 -17.97
C ASN A 233 17.18 12.55 -16.82
N VAL A 234 16.05 12.59 -16.11
CA VAL A 234 15.85 13.42 -14.91
C VAL A 234 15.02 12.64 -13.90
N ILE A 235 15.50 12.61 -12.65
CA ILE A 235 14.78 12.04 -11.51
C ILE A 235 14.44 13.17 -10.55
N ILE A 236 13.14 13.36 -10.29
CA ILE A 236 12.63 14.30 -9.30
C ILE A 236 12.22 13.50 -8.07
N LEU A 237 12.96 13.68 -6.98
CA LEU A 237 12.57 13.16 -5.67
C LEU A 237 11.66 14.20 -4.99
N ASP A 238 10.36 13.96 -5.03
CA ASP A 238 9.37 14.85 -4.41
C ASP A 238 8.95 14.35 -3.03
N GLU A 239 8.51 15.26 -2.16
CA GLU A 239 8.14 14.99 -0.76
C GLU A 239 9.25 14.32 0.11
N VAL A 240 10.52 14.42 -0.29
CA VAL A 240 11.71 13.91 0.45
C VAL A 240 11.85 14.42 1.90
N HIS A 241 11.09 15.45 2.28
CA HIS A 241 11.01 15.93 3.66
C HIS A 241 10.23 14.99 4.60
N GLU A 242 9.50 14.00 4.06
CA GLU A 242 8.73 13.03 4.83
C GLU A 242 9.56 11.86 5.39
N ARG A 243 10.81 11.64 4.91
CA ARG A 243 11.79 10.68 5.47
C ARG A 243 11.30 9.22 5.62
N HIS A 244 10.60 8.70 4.61
CA HIS A 244 10.24 7.28 4.53
C HIS A 244 11.48 6.41 4.32
N ILE A 245 11.51 5.18 4.83
CA ILE A 245 12.67 4.28 4.67
C ILE A 245 13.07 4.06 3.19
N THR A 246 12.10 4.00 2.27
CA THR A 246 12.38 3.91 0.82
C THR A 246 12.90 5.21 0.23
N SER A 247 12.40 6.36 0.69
CA SER A 247 12.92 7.67 0.30
C SER A 247 14.36 7.83 0.80
N ASP A 248 14.64 7.49 2.07
CA ASP A 248 15.96 7.61 2.69
C ASP A 248 16.99 6.66 2.08
N LEU A 249 16.60 5.43 1.71
CA LEU A 249 17.47 4.51 0.98
C LEU A 249 17.78 5.02 -0.44
N LEU A 250 16.75 5.50 -1.15
CA LEU A 250 16.87 6.05 -2.50
C LEU A 250 17.70 7.34 -2.51
N ILE A 251 17.43 8.25 -1.58
CA ILE A 251 18.25 9.44 -1.31
C ILE A 251 19.66 8.98 -0.96
N GLY A 252 19.85 7.98 -0.10
CA GLY A 252 21.14 7.43 0.29
C GLY A 252 22.04 7.01 -0.87
N LEU A 253 21.44 6.33 -1.85
CA LEU A 253 22.07 5.97 -3.14
C LEU A 253 22.37 7.19 -4.04
N LEU A 254 21.95 8.39 -3.62
CA LEU A 254 22.05 9.69 -4.31
C LEU A 254 22.60 10.81 -3.38
N ARG A 255 23.14 10.51 -2.18
CA ARG A 255 23.24 11.46 -1.03
C ARG A 255 24.59 12.15 -0.83
N ASP A 256 25.01 12.98 -1.79
CA ASP A 256 26.15 13.89 -1.58
C ASP A 256 25.81 15.40 -1.63
N LEU A 257 24.53 15.80 -1.84
CA LEU A 257 24.19 17.20 -2.20
C LEU A 257 23.07 17.89 -1.35
N VAL A 258 23.56 18.65 -0.35
CA VAL A 258 23.09 19.72 0.58
C VAL A 258 21.68 20.43 0.45
N PRO A 259 21.00 20.89 1.56
CA PRO A 259 19.55 21.28 1.61
C PRO A 259 19.12 22.77 1.88
N GLY A 260 17.80 23.08 1.89
CA GLY A 260 17.14 24.37 2.27
C GLY A 260 15.58 24.36 2.36
N ARG A 261 14.80 25.46 2.15
CA ARG A 261 14.19 26.44 3.12
C ARG A 261 12.69 26.79 2.78
N LEU A 262 11.98 27.68 3.54
CA LEU A 262 10.50 27.98 3.46
C LEU A 262 10.08 29.47 3.73
N TYR A 263 8.80 29.84 3.53
CA TYR A 263 8.17 31.18 3.75
C TYR A 263 8.00 31.62 5.24
N PRO A 264 7.82 32.94 5.53
CA PRO A 264 7.71 33.48 6.90
C PRO A 264 6.33 33.26 7.57
N ILE A 265 6.35 32.83 8.84
CA ILE A 265 5.17 32.47 9.65
C ILE A 265 5.30 33.12 11.03
N LYS A 266 4.23 33.70 11.58
CA LYS A 266 4.23 34.25 12.96
C LYS A 266 4.10 33.11 13.98
N LEU A 267 4.96 33.13 15.00
CA LEU A 267 5.05 32.06 16.01
C LEU A 267 4.75 32.62 17.40
N HIS A 268 3.86 31.96 18.14
CA HIS A 268 3.55 32.28 19.54
C HIS A 268 3.67 31.04 20.41
N TYR A 269 4.47 31.13 21.47
CA TYR A 269 4.53 30.12 22.53
C TYR A 269 3.48 30.45 23.60
N ARG A 270 2.67 29.46 23.99
CA ARG A 270 1.58 29.54 24.97
C ARG A 270 1.61 28.30 25.88
N PRO A 271 2.65 28.14 26.74
CA PRO A 271 2.82 26.95 27.57
C PRO A 271 1.64 26.72 28.51
N ILE A 272 1.13 25.49 28.54
CA ILE A 272 0.07 25.05 29.47
C ILE A 272 0.66 24.85 30.87
N LYS A 273 -0.08 25.20 31.93
CA LYS A 273 0.39 25.14 33.34
C LYS A 273 0.91 23.76 33.77
N HIS A 274 0.28 22.67 33.30
CA HIS A 274 0.74 21.30 33.54
C HIS A 274 2.17 20.99 33.02
N PHE A 275 2.71 21.79 32.08
CA PHE A 275 4.09 21.65 31.62
C PHE A 275 5.11 22.48 32.44
N ILE A 276 4.62 23.29 33.39
CA ILE A 276 5.44 24.21 34.20
C ILE A 276 5.66 23.63 35.61
N ASP A 277 4.71 22.87 36.16
CA ASP A 277 4.85 22.20 37.47
C ASP A 277 4.70 20.66 37.38
N PRO A 278 5.79 19.89 37.59
CA PRO A 278 5.76 18.42 37.63
C PRO A 278 4.88 17.81 38.73
N GLN A 279 4.47 18.57 39.76
CA GLN A 279 3.58 18.10 40.82
C GLN A 279 2.12 18.00 40.36
N GLU A 280 1.66 18.87 39.44
CA GLU A 280 0.30 18.80 38.90
C GLU A 280 0.15 17.74 37.80
N ALA A 281 1.18 17.55 36.97
CA ALA A 281 1.17 16.55 35.89
C ALA A 281 0.91 15.11 36.37
N LYS A 282 1.14 14.81 37.65
CA LYS A 282 0.86 13.50 38.27
C LYS A 282 -0.60 13.28 38.69
N LYS A 283 -1.46 14.31 38.66
CA LYS A 283 -2.85 14.20 39.15
C LYS A 283 -3.86 13.72 38.12
N THR A 284 -3.62 13.93 36.82
CA THR A 284 -4.57 13.53 35.76
C THR A 284 -3.87 13.13 34.45
N ASN A 285 -4.02 11.87 34.02
CA ASN A 285 -3.59 11.38 32.70
C ASN A 285 -4.49 11.85 31.53
N LYS A 286 -5.40 12.81 31.74
CA LYS A 286 -6.32 13.31 30.71
C LYS A 286 -5.83 14.66 30.19
N ILE A 287 -5.97 14.88 28.88
CA ILE A 287 -5.67 16.17 28.26
C ILE A 287 -6.64 17.25 28.77
N ASP A 288 -6.11 18.44 29.08
CA ASP A 288 -6.91 19.63 29.37
C ASP A 288 -7.33 20.30 28.05
N PRO A 289 -8.65 20.44 27.76
CA PRO A 289 -9.12 21.08 26.53
C PRO A 289 -9.15 22.62 26.61
N GLU A 290 -9.10 23.22 27.80
CA GLU A 290 -9.19 24.68 28.01
C GLU A 290 -8.17 25.48 27.19
N PRO A 291 -6.88 25.09 27.06
CA PRO A 291 -5.90 25.84 26.29
C PRO A 291 -6.23 25.92 24.79
N PHE A 292 -6.86 24.88 24.23
CA PHE A 292 -7.28 24.85 22.83
C PHE A 292 -8.48 25.78 22.60
N LEU A 293 -9.44 25.76 23.53
CA LEU A 293 -10.58 26.67 23.54
C LEU A 293 -10.12 28.13 23.62
N ARG A 294 -9.16 28.44 24.49
CA ARG A 294 -8.59 29.80 24.62
C ARG A 294 -7.93 30.32 23.35
N VAL A 295 -7.30 29.47 22.55
CA VAL A 295 -6.72 29.91 21.26
C VAL A 295 -7.84 30.21 20.24
N LEU A 296 -8.93 29.43 20.22
CA LEU A 296 -10.09 29.73 19.37
C LEU A 296 -10.79 31.03 19.80
N GLU A 297 -10.97 31.27 21.10
CA GLU A 297 -11.46 32.56 21.61
C GLU A 297 -10.56 33.74 21.23
N LEU A 298 -9.24 33.54 21.15
CA LEU A 298 -8.30 34.58 20.70
C LEU A 298 -8.43 34.84 19.20
N ILE A 299 -8.53 33.79 18.37
CA ILE A 299 -8.72 33.91 16.92
C ILE A 299 -10.02 34.67 16.61
N ASP A 300 -11.12 34.39 17.31
CA ASP A 300 -12.40 35.08 17.10
C ASP A 300 -12.41 36.53 17.61
N LYS A 301 -11.51 36.91 18.54
CA LYS A 301 -11.31 38.31 19.00
C LYS A 301 -10.36 39.10 18.10
N GLU A 302 -9.29 38.47 17.62
CA GLU A 302 -8.23 39.13 16.83
C GLU A 302 -8.53 39.17 15.34
N VAL A 303 -9.33 38.25 14.81
CA VAL A 303 -9.54 38.06 13.36
C VAL A 303 -11.03 38.11 13.00
N PRO A 304 -11.51 39.14 12.28
CA PRO A 304 -12.92 39.30 11.92
C PRO A 304 -13.52 38.11 11.16
N SER A 305 -14.81 37.81 11.38
CA SER A 305 -15.49 36.64 10.81
C SER A 305 -15.63 36.65 9.28
N ASN A 306 -15.45 37.80 8.62
CA ASN A 306 -15.37 37.89 7.16
C ASN A 306 -14.01 37.43 6.59
N GLU A 307 -12.98 37.32 7.42
CA GLU A 307 -11.64 36.93 7.02
C GLU A 307 -11.44 35.42 7.16
N ARG A 308 -11.13 34.76 6.02
CA ARG A 308 -10.91 33.33 5.94
C ARG A 308 -9.61 32.91 6.66
N GLY A 309 -9.71 31.80 7.38
CA GLY A 309 -8.60 31.13 8.03
C GLY A 309 -9.10 29.98 8.88
N ASP A 310 -8.92 28.76 8.40
CA ASP A 310 -9.25 27.55 9.13
C ASP A 310 -8.16 27.24 10.18
N ALA A 311 -8.56 26.54 11.24
CA ALA A 311 -7.68 26.09 12.32
C ALA A 311 -7.36 24.60 12.17
N LEU A 312 -6.08 24.24 12.33
CA LEU A 312 -5.58 22.87 12.38
C LEU A 312 -4.91 22.62 13.74
N ILE A 313 -5.43 21.67 14.50
CA ILE A 313 -4.93 21.31 15.83
C ILE A 313 -4.21 19.97 15.74
N PHE A 314 -2.94 19.94 16.13
CA PHE A 314 -2.16 18.71 16.25
C PHE A 314 -2.26 18.13 17.66
N LEU A 315 -2.75 16.90 17.75
CA LEU A 315 -2.91 16.08 18.96
C LEU A 315 -2.23 14.72 18.76
N ASN A 316 -1.89 14.03 19.84
CA ASN A 316 -1.10 12.79 19.76
C ASN A 316 -1.95 11.52 19.55
N GLY A 317 -3.24 11.52 19.88
CA GLY A 317 -4.10 10.34 19.74
C GLY A 317 -5.60 10.63 19.61
N VAL A 318 -6.36 9.55 19.38
CA VAL A 318 -7.83 9.60 19.14
C VAL A 318 -8.61 9.95 20.42
N SER A 319 -8.10 9.53 21.58
CA SER A 319 -8.67 9.86 22.89
C SER A 319 -8.64 11.37 23.14
N GLU A 320 -7.51 11.99 22.82
CA GLU A 320 -7.26 13.42 22.97
C GLU A 320 -8.06 14.22 21.96
N ILE A 321 -8.11 13.77 20.69
CA ILE A 321 -8.97 14.34 19.65
C ILE A 321 -10.44 14.34 20.11
N THR A 322 -10.95 13.23 20.64
CA THR A 322 -12.34 13.12 21.09
C THR A 322 -12.64 14.10 22.24
N THR A 323 -11.78 14.10 23.26
CA THR A 323 -11.93 14.96 24.46
C THR A 323 -11.94 16.45 24.13
N VAL A 324 -11.03 16.88 23.23
CA VAL A 324 -10.97 18.27 22.78
C VAL A 324 -12.14 18.57 21.83
N ALA A 325 -12.51 17.65 20.93
CA ALA A 325 -13.63 17.85 19.99
C ALA A 325 -14.97 18.08 20.70
N GLU A 326 -15.30 17.33 21.76
CA GLU A 326 -16.54 17.50 22.54
C GLU A 326 -16.62 18.90 23.18
N THR A 327 -15.50 19.37 23.73
CA THR A 327 -15.41 20.71 24.35
C THR A 327 -15.56 21.82 23.29
N LEU A 328 -14.83 21.70 22.17
CA LEU A 328 -14.88 22.68 21.09
C LEU A 328 -16.22 22.69 20.35
N LYS A 329 -16.90 21.54 20.25
CA LYS A 329 -18.25 21.42 19.69
C LYS A 329 -19.25 22.24 20.51
N THR A 330 -19.18 22.17 21.83
CA THR A 330 -20.04 22.94 22.73
C THR A 330 -19.88 24.46 22.51
N TYR A 331 -18.64 24.93 22.33
CA TYR A 331 -18.36 26.33 21.96
C TYR A 331 -18.84 26.69 20.55
N ALA A 332 -18.69 25.78 19.59
CA ALA A 332 -19.13 25.97 18.21
C ALA A 332 -20.66 26.05 18.07
N GLU A 333 -21.42 25.23 18.80
CA GLU A 333 -22.89 25.26 18.80
C GLU A 333 -23.44 26.57 19.38
N LEU A 334 -22.76 27.16 20.37
CA LEU A 334 -23.12 28.46 20.97
C LEU A 334 -22.84 29.65 20.03
N ASN A 335 -21.68 29.68 19.39
CA ASN A 335 -21.24 30.84 18.60
C ASN A 335 -21.53 30.73 17.10
N ARG A 336 -21.75 29.52 16.57
CA ARG A 336 -22.01 29.18 15.15
C ARG A 336 -20.92 29.62 14.13
N ASN A 337 -19.74 30.00 14.63
CA ASN A 337 -18.60 30.45 13.81
C ASN A 337 -17.69 29.32 13.32
N TRP A 338 -17.80 28.11 13.90
CA TRP A 338 -16.86 27.00 13.70
C TRP A 338 -17.55 25.70 13.31
N ILE A 339 -16.94 24.93 12.42
CA ILE A 339 -17.31 23.54 12.12
C ILE A 339 -16.18 22.62 12.60
N ILE A 340 -16.46 21.81 13.62
CA ILE A 340 -15.50 20.89 14.23
C ILE A 340 -15.44 19.56 13.44
N LEU A 341 -14.24 19.21 12.96
CA LEU A 341 -13.94 17.99 12.21
C LEU A 341 -12.79 17.22 12.88
N MET A 342 -12.82 15.89 12.82
CA MET A 342 -11.75 15.00 13.29
C MET A 342 -11.00 14.40 12.10
N LEU A 343 -9.69 14.17 12.25
CA LEU A 343 -8.83 13.59 11.20
C LEU A 343 -7.76 12.66 11.80
N HIS A 344 -8.07 11.37 11.87
CA HIS A 344 -7.16 10.31 12.34
C HIS A 344 -7.33 9.02 11.52
N SER A 345 -6.32 8.15 11.55
CA SER A 345 -6.23 6.94 10.71
C SER A 345 -7.32 5.89 10.92
N THR A 346 -8.05 5.93 12.04
CA THR A 346 -9.19 5.03 12.31
C THR A 346 -10.53 5.51 11.76
N LEU A 347 -10.57 6.67 11.10
CA LEU A 347 -11.71 7.11 10.30
C LEU A 347 -11.70 6.42 8.92
N SER A 348 -12.88 6.14 8.39
CA SER A 348 -13.09 5.72 7.00
C SER A 348 -12.62 6.79 6.00
N THR A 349 -12.41 6.41 4.75
CA THR A 349 -11.94 7.36 3.71
C THR A 349 -12.94 8.51 3.50
N ASP A 350 -14.24 8.20 3.48
CA ASP A 350 -15.33 9.19 3.36
C ASP A 350 -15.47 10.14 4.56
N GLU A 351 -14.97 9.75 5.73
CA GLU A 351 -14.86 10.63 6.90
C GLU A 351 -13.65 11.56 6.78
N GLN A 352 -12.49 11.02 6.38
CA GLN A 352 -11.26 11.80 6.20
C GLN A 352 -11.41 12.86 5.10
N ASP A 353 -12.06 12.54 3.98
CA ASP A 353 -12.22 13.45 2.84
C ASP A 353 -13.03 14.72 3.16
N LYS A 354 -13.85 14.73 4.22
CA LYS A 354 -14.65 15.90 4.64
C LYS A 354 -13.81 17.12 5.02
N VAL A 355 -12.54 16.93 5.39
CA VAL A 355 -11.67 18.08 5.71
C VAL A 355 -11.37 18.95 4.47
N PHE A 356 -11.53 18.39 3.26
CA PHE A 356 -11.35 19.10 1.99
C PHE A 356 -12.61 19.85 1.51
N ASP A 357 -13.79 19.59 2.10
CA ASP A 357 -15.01 20.33 1.78
C ASP A 357 -14.91 21.80 2.22
N VAL A 358 -15.74 22.65 1.60
CA VAL A 358 -15.67 24.11 1.77
C VAL A 358 -16.65 24.56 2.85
N SER A 359 -16.20 25.40 3.79
CA SER A 359 -17.10 26.00 4.78
C SER A 359 -17.99 27.10 4.17
N PRO A 360 -19.19 27.34 4.74
CA PRO A 360 -20.03 28.48 4.38
C PRO A 360 -19.31 29.83 4.53
N PRO A 361 -19.72 30.87 3.79
CA PRO A 361 -19.27 32.24 4.05
C PRO A 361 -19.54 32.65 5.50
N GLY A 362 -18.54 33.22 6.17
CA GLY A 362 -18.61 33.63 7.58
C GLY A 362 -18.32 32.53 8.60
N VAL A 363 -18.04 31.29 8.18
CA VAL A 363 -17.79 30.14 9.07
C VAL A 363 -16.45 29.49 8.77
N ARG A 364 -15.69 29.15 9.82
CA ARG A 364 -14.35 28.54 9.76
C ARG A 364 -14.41 27.05 10.06
N LYS A 365 -13.45 26.26 9.56
CA LYS A 365 -13.24 24.86 9.98
C LYS A 365 -12.24 24.80 11.12
N CYS A 366 -12.48 23.96 12.11
CA CYS A 366 -11.50 23.55 13.11
C CYS A 366 -11.28 22.05 12.98
N ILE A 367 -10.07 21.65 12.59
CA ILE A 367 -9.71 20.26 12.26
C ILE A 367 -8.76 19.74 13.33
N LEU A 368 -9.19 18.72 14.07
CA LEU A 368 -8.39 18.07 15.10
C LEU A 368 -7.73 16.83 14.51
N SER A 369 -6.40 16.80 14.47
CA SER A 369 -5.66 15.79 13.72
C SER A 369 -4.44 15.24 14.46
N THR A 370 -4.06 14.02 14.07
CA THR A 370 -2.77 13.41 14.41
C THR A 370 -1.67 13.90 13.46
N ASN A 371 -0.50 13.26 13.47
CA ASN A 371 0.56 13.50 12.47
C ASN A 371 0.14 13.22 11.01
N ILE A 372 -1.04 12.64 10.74
CA ILE A 372 -1.58 12.49 9.38
C ILE A 372 -1.63 13.81 8.60
N ALA A 373 -1.94 14.94 9.27
CA ALA A 373 -1.96 16.26 8.66
C ALA A 373 -0.56 16.94 8.59
N GLU A 374 0.47 16.38 9.21
CA GLU A 374 1.81 16.97 9.34
C GLU A 374 2.62 16.90 8.03
N THR A 375 2.39 15.83 7.26
CA THR A 375 3.05 15.48 6.00
C THR A 375 1.97 15.26 4.92
N SER A 376 1.20 14.19 5.09
CA SER A 376 0.36 13.54 4.08
C SER A 376 -0.76 14.35 3.42
N VAL A 377 -1.33 15.35 4.11
CA VAL A 377 -2.60 15.96 3.72
C VAL A 377 -2.50 17.47 3.53
N THR A 378 -2.74 17.96 2.31
CA THR A 378 -2.84 19.39 1.99
C THR A 378 -4.28 19.89 2.19
N ILE A 379 -4.55 20.49 3.34
CA ILE A 379 -5.87 21.11 3.61
C ILE A 379 -5.83 22.58 3.18
N ASP A 380 -6.57 22.91 2.12
CA ASP A 380 -6.73 24.28 1.65
C ASP A 380 -7.50 25.12 2.70
N GLY A 381 -7.02 26.34 2.96
CA GLY A 381 -7.69 27.32 3.84
C GLY A 381 -7.11 27.43 5.26
N VAL A 382 -6.23 26.52 5.68
CA VAL A 382 -5.59 26.56 7.00
C VAL A 382 -4.69 27.78 7.14
N ARG A 383 -4.94 28.58 8.19
CA ARG A 383 -4.17 29.79 8.54
C ARG A 383 -3.69 29.78 9.98
N PHE A 384 -4.38 29.05 10.85
CA PHE A 384 -4.03 28.92 12.26
C PHE A 384 -3.61 27.47 12.53
N VAL A 385 -2.40 27.29 13.06
CA VAL A 385 -1.94 25.98 13.55
C VAL A 385 -1.84 26.04 15.05
N ILE A 386 -2.35 25.02 15.73
CA ILE A 386 -2.25 24.83 17.18
C ILE A 386 -1.49 23.52 17.39
N ASP A 387 -0.26 23.61 17.89
CA ASP A 387 0.61 22.45 18.09
C ASP A 387 0.72 22.11 19.58
N SER A 388 0.21 20.94 19.97
CA SER A 388 0.36 20.39 21.32
C SER A 388 1.81 20.00 21.65
N GLY A 389 2.66 19.82 20.64
CA GLY A 389 4.07 19.41 20.82
C GLY A 389 4.25 17.92 21.11
N LYS A 390 3.18 17.12 21.05
CA LYS A 390 3.22 15.67 21.25
C LYS A 390 2.95 14.88 19.97
N VAL A 391 3.40 13.64 19.95
CA VAL A 391 3.11 12.63 18.92
C VAL A 391 3.16 11.24 19.54
N ASN A 392 2.24 10.35 19.17
CA ASN A 392 2.36 8.93 19.49
C ASN A 392 2.99 8.21 18.30
N LEU A 393 4.07 7.45 18.54
CA LEU A 393 4.77 6.69 17.51
C LEU A 393 4.82 5.21 17.89
N MET A 394 4.70 4.35 16.88
CA MET A 394 4.94 2.92 17.04
C MET A 394 6.45 2.69 17.13
N GLN A 395 6.88 2.08 18.23
CA GLN A 395 8.25 1.67 18.46
C GLN A 395 8.26 0.15 18.64
N TYR A 396 9.11 -0.51 17.84
CA TYR A 396 9.38 -1.93 18.00
C TYR A 396 10.34 -2.19 19.16
N GLU A 397 9.97 -3.10 20.06
CA GLU A 397 10.81 -3.55 21.17
C GLU A 397 11.36 -4.95 20.87
N ALA A 398 12.65 -5.01 20.53
CA ALA A 398 13.35 -6.23 20.14
C ALA A 398 13.25 -7.36 21.18
N THR A 399 13.42 -7.04 22.48
CA THR A 399 13.43 -8.07 23.53
C THR A 399 12.08 -8.76 23.75
N SER A 400 10.98 -8.12 23.38
CA SER A 400 9.61 -8.65 23.53
C SER A 400 8.92 -8.97 22.21
N GLY A 401 9.51 -8.57 21.08
CA GLY A 401 8.96 -8.77 19.75
C GLY A 401 7.70 -7.96 19.42
N MET A 402 7.47 -6.89 20.18
CA MET A 402 6.18 -6.23 20.27
C MET A 402 6.23 -4.81 19.69
N GLN A 403 5.09 -4.35 19.17
CA GLN A 403 4.92 -2.95 18.82
C GLN A 403 4.32 -2.21 20.02
N ARG A 404 5.08 -1.26 20.58
CA ARG A 404 4.63 -0.36 21.65
C ARG A 404 4.25 1.00 21.06
N LEU A 405 3.06 1.50 21.40
CA LEU A 405 2.65 2.86 21.09
C LEU A 405 3.18 3.81 22.18
N CYS A 406 4.28 4.49 21.91
CA CYS A 406 4.92 5.42 22.84
C CYS A 406 4.48 6.87 22.57
N GLU A 407 4.18 7.63 23.62
CA GLU A 407 4.05 9.09 23.55
C GLU A 407 5.44 9.74 23.61
N PHE A 408 5.70 10.64 22.66
CA PHE A 408 6.91 11.45 22.63
C PHE A 408 6.57 12.93 22.46
N PHE A 409 7.51 13.80 22.85
CA PHE A 409 7.56 15.14 22.28
C PHE A 409 7.95 15.07 20.80
N VAL A 410 7.44 15.99 20.00
CA VAL A 410 7.84 16.12 18.59
C VAL A 410 9.30 16.51 18.45
N SER A 411 9.91 16.14 17.32
CA SER A 411 11.19 16.71 16.93
C SER A 411 11.06 18.17 16.50
N LYS A 412 12.15 18.94 16.54
CA LYS A 412 12.19 20.33 16.03
C LYS A 412 11.78 20.41 14.57
N ALA A 413 12.21 19.45 13.75
CA ALA A 413 11.79 19.31 12.36
C ALA A 413 10.26 19.11 12.23
N SER A 414 9.68 18.19 13.01
CA SER A 414 8.22 17.94 13.05
C SER A 414 7.44 19.19 13.48
N ALA A 415 7.84 19.84 14.57
CA ALA A 415 7.26 21.09 15.05
C ALA A 415 7.34 22.23 14.01
N ASP A 416 8.37 22.25 13.16
CA ASP A 416 8.52 23.23 12.08
C ASP A 416 7.72 22.86 10.83
N GLN A 417 7.53 21.56 10.52
CA GLN A 417 6.58 21.11 9.49
C GLN A 417 5.13 21.43 9.87
N ARG A 418 4.75 21.21 11.14
CA ARG A 418 3.45 21.61 11.70
C ARG A 418 3.23 23.11 11.55
N LYS A 419 4.18 23.94 12.02
CA LYS A 419 4.20 25.40 11.80
C LYS A 419 3.96 25.74 10.32
N GLY A 420 4.66 25.06 9.41
CA GLY A 420 4.53 25.20 7.95
C GLY A 420 3.13 24.94 7.37
N ARG A 421 2.22 24.27 8.10
CA ARG A 421 0.82 24.07 7.66
C ARG A 421 0.01 25.38 7.66
N ALA A 422 0.41 26.38 8.45
CA ALA A 422 -0.21 27.70 8.48
C ALA A 422 0.19 28.60 7.30
N GLY A 423 1.35 28.37 6.67
CA GLY A 423 1.94 29.25 5.65
C GLY A 423 1.54 28.96 4.21
N ARG A 424 0.61 28.02 3.97
CA ARG A 424 0.39 27.41 2.64
C ARG A 424 -0.41 28.28 1.67
N THR A 425 -1.42 28.97 2.18
CA THR A 425 -2.33 29.80 1.38
C THR A 425 -2.17 31.31 1.65
N GLY A 426 -1.17 31.69 2.46
CA GLY A 426 -0.89 33.07 2.85
C GLY A 426 -0.18 33.16 4.21
N PRO A 427 0.03 34.38 4.74
CA PRO A 427 0.63 34.59 6.06
C PRO A 427 -0.21 33.95 7.18
N GLY A 428 0.38 32.95 7.85
CA GLY A 428 -0.26 32.20 8.93
C GLY A 428 0.30 32.47 10.33
N VAL A 429 -0.38 31.91 11.32
CA VAL A 429 0.01 31.96 12.74
C VAL A 429 0.10 30.54 13.29
N CYS A 430 1.18 30.24 13.99
CA CYS A 430 1.37 28.99 14.72
C CYS A 430 1.42 29.26 16.24
N TYR A 431 0.53 28.61 16.99
CA TYR A 431 0.49 28.62 18.45
C TYR A 431 1.07 27.30 18.97
N ARG A 432 2.22 27.34 19.65
CA ARG A 432 2.85 26.18 20.31
C ARG A 432 2.41 26.14 21.76
N LEU A 433 1.82 25.03 22.22
CA LEU A 433 1.27 24.90 23.58
C LEU A 433 2.31 24.47 24.65
N TYR A 434 3.58 24.53 24.28
CA TYR A 434 4.77 24.26 25.07
C TYR A 434 5.67 25.51 25.11
N SER A 435 6.66 25.54 26.00
CA SER A 435 7.59 26.68 26.12
C SER A 435 8.69 26.65 25.05
N GLN A 436 9.37 27.78 24.85
CA GLN A 436 10.55 27.83 23.99
C GLN A 436 11.69 26.96 24.55
N GLU A 437 11.89 26.93 25.87
CA GLU A 437 12.88 26.07 26.52
C GLU A 437 12.61 24.58 26.26
N GLN A 438 11.33 24.16 26.26
CA GLN A 438 10.95 22.80 25.89
C GLN A 438 11.25 22.51 24.42
N TYR A 439 10.96 23.46 23.52
CA TYR A 439 11.33 23.35 22.10
C TYR A 439 12.84 23.22 21.90
N GLU A 440 13.65 23.94 22.68
CA GLU A 440 15.11 23.86 22.62
C GLU A 440 15.66 22.52 23.12
N LYS A 441 14.96 21.85 24.05
CA LYS A 441 15.26 20.49 24.54
C LYS A 441 14.76 19.36 23.62
N MET A 442 13.89 19.62 22.65
CA MET A 442 13.43 18.61 21.68
C MET A 442 14.58 18.15 20.76
N ASP A 443 14.52 16.88 20.35
CA ASP A 443 15.45 16.32 19.37
C ASP A 443 15.36 17.05 18.01
N PRO A 444 16.47 17.21 17.27
CA PRO A 444 16.46 17.93 15.99
C PRO A 444 15.58 17.24 14.94
N TYR A 445 15.60 15.91 14.91
CA TYR A 445 14.87 15.06 13.97
C TYR A 445 14.18 13.91 14.69
N THR A 446 13.13 13.37 14.09
CA THR A 446 12.44 12.18 14.60
C THR A 446 13.33 10.95 14.40
N ILE A 447 13.31 10.00 15.33
CA ILE A 447 14.05 8.72 15.23
C ILE A 447 13.70 8.03 13.91
N SER A 448 14.75 7.61 13.19
CA SER A 448 14.67 6.98 11.87
C SER A 448 13.92 5.65 11.91
N GLU A 449 13.32 5.30 10.77
CA GLU A 449 12.45 4.13 10.70
C GLU A 449 13.20 2.81 10.94
N ILE A 450 14.43 2.70 10.45
CA ILE A 450 15.31 1.55 10.66
C ILE A 450 15.60 1.26 12.14
N ASN A 451 15.43 2.25 13.02
CA ASN A 451 15.62 2.14 14.47
C ASN A 451 14.30 1.94 15.26
N ARG A 452 13.15 1.82 14.57
CA ARG A 452 11.81 1.71 15.22
C ARG A 452 10.92 0.58 14.70
N VAL A 453 11.35 -0.21 13.71
CA VAL A 453 10.60 -1.33 13.11
C VAL A 453 11.38 -2.65 13.19
N SER A 454 10.70 -3.78 12.99
CA SER A 454 11.38 -5.08 12.80
C SER A 454 12.16 -5.07 11.48
N LEU A 455 13.36 -5.64 11.49
CA LEU A 455 14.24 -5.74 10.33
C LEU A 455 14.13 -7.08 9.58
N GLU A 456 13.20 -7.96 9.98
CA GLU A 456 12.97 -9.28 9.36
C GLU A 456 12.77 -9.21 7.83
N ASP A 457 11.87 -8.35 7.35
CA ASP A 457 11.58 -8.21 5.92
C ASP A 457 12.76 -7.60 5.14
N MET A 458 13.56 -6.74 5.78
CA MET A 458 14.79 -6.19 5.18
C MET A 458 15.87 -7.27 5.07
N ALA A 459 16.08 -8.03 6.14
CA ALA A 459 17.03 -9.13 6.18
C ALA A 459 16.73 -10.17 5.11
N LEU A 460 15.47 -10.61 5.00
CA LEU A 460 15.03 -11.55 3.98
C LEU A 460 15.29 -11.03 2.55
N GLN A 461 15.04 -9.75 2.28
CA GLN A 461 15.32 -9.15 0.97
C GLN A 461 16.82 -9.10 0.66
N MET A 462 17.67 -8.80 1.64
CA MET A 462 19.13 -8.80 1.46
C MET A 462 19.67 -10.21 1.19
N LEU A 463 19.16 -11.22 1.91
CA LEU A 463 19.49 -12.63 1.65
C LEU A 463 19.05 -13.08 0.25
N ASN A 464 17.86 -12.68 -0.19
CA ASN A 464 17.33 -13.02 -1.52
C ASN A 464 18.14 -12.41 -2.68
N LEU A 465 18.74 -11.24 -2.47
CA LEU A 465 19.63 -10.62 -3.46
C LEU A 465 20.97 -11.35 -3.60
N ASN A 466 21.25 -12.32 -2.72
CA ASN A 466 22.41 -13.21 -2.72
C ASN A 466 23.75 -12.49 -2.96
N LEU A 467 23.91 -11.31 -2.35
CA LEU A 467 25.09 -10.46 -2.55
C LEU A 467 26.36 -10.98 -1.86
N GLY A 468 26.29 -12.09 -1.13
CA GLY A 468 27.38 -12.61 -0.29
C GLY A 468 27.71 -11.74 0.93
N LEU A 469 26.90 -10.70 1.20
CA LEU A 469 27.12 -9.72 2.27
C LEU A 469 26.30 -10.10 3.51
N ASP A 470 26.96 -10.20 4.67
CA ASP A 470 26.28 -10.28 5.96
C ASP A 470 25.59 -8.94 6.27
N ILE A 471 24.32 -9.00 6.66
CA ILE A 471 23.52 -7.86 7.10
C ILE A 471 24.22 -7.03 8.19
N ARG A 472 24.98 -7.66 9.08
CA ARG A 472 25.76 -6.99 10.15
C ARG A 472 26.90 -6.11 9.61
N THR A 473 27.42 -6.46 8.43
CA THR A 473 28.56 -5.82 7.75
C THR A 473 28.15 -4.80 6.68
N PHE A 474 26.85 -4.70 6.37
CA PHE A 474 26.35 -3.81 5.35
C PHE A 474 26.61 -2.32 5.69
N PRO A 475 27.04 -1.47 4.73
CA PRO A 475 27.36 -0.07 4.97
C PRO A 475 26.09 0.80 5.05
N TYR A 476 25.42 0.79 6.20
CA TYR A 476 24.24 1.61 6.47
C TYR A 476 24.55 3.12 6.55
N ILE A 477 23.62 3.95 6.08
CA ILE A 477 23.61 5.41 6.27
C ILE A 477 23.56 5.78 7.76
N GLU A 478 22.72 5.05 8.51
CA GLU A 478 22.59 5.08 9.95
C GLU A 478 22.44 3.61 10.37
N ARG A 479 23.45 3.07 11.05
CA ARG A 479 23.50 1.64 11.38
C ARG A 479 22.47 1.33 12.47
N PRO A 480 21.53 0.39 12.25
CA PRO A 480 20.63 -0.04 13.31
C PRO A 480 21.41 -0.75 14.42
N LYS A 481 20.79 -0.86 15.60
CA LYS A 481 21.37 -1.58 16.75
C LYS A 481 21.65 -3.03 16.38
N GLU A 482 22.82 -3.53 16.77
CA GLU A 482 23.23 -4.91 16.49
C GLU A 482 22.25 -5.95 17.07
N ASP A 483 21.70 -5.68 18.26
CA ASP A 483 20.65 -6.51 18.87
C ASP A 483 19.44 -6.72 17.94
N THR A 484 18.98 -5.66 17.25
CA THR A 484 17.83 -5.71 16.34
C THR A 484 18.16 -6.44 15.03
N LEU A 485 19.42 -6.37 14.56
CA LEU A 485 19.88 -7.16 13.41
C LEU A 485 20.00 -8.65 13.76
N ASN A 486 20.56 -8.96 14.94
CA ASN A 486 20.70 -10.32 15.44
C ASN A 486 19.32 -10.97 15.65
N GLU A 487 18.41 -10.27 16.32
CA GLU A 487 17.04 -10.72 16.55
C GLU A 487 16.29 -10.99 15.24
N ALA A 488 16.40 -10.10 14.24
CA ALA A 488 15.77 -10.30 12.92
C ALA A 488 16.27 -11.59 12.25
N MET A 489 17.57 -11.88 12.32
CA MET A 489 18.15 -13.13 11.80
C MET A 489 17.71 -14.35 12.61
N GLU A 490 17.72 -14.27 13.95
CA GLU A 490 17.24 -15.35 14.82
C GLU A 490 15.77 -15.69 14.56
N ARG A 491 14.93 -14.69 14.29
CA ARG A 491 13.52 -14.87 13.91
C ARG A 491 13.32 -15.54 12.56
N LEU A 492 14.12 -15.18 11.55
CA LEU A 492 14.07 -15.85 10.26
C LEU A 492 14.51 -17.31 10.36
N LYS A 493 15.53 -17.60 11.20
CA LYS A 493 15.90 -18.98 11.57
C LYS A 493 14.74 -19.70 12.28
N PHE A 494 14.17 -19.09 13.31
CA PHE A 494 13.07 -19.67 14.10
C PHE A 494 11.77 -19.89 13.30
N GLN A 495 11.49 -19.04 12.30
CA GLN A 495 10.37 -19.22 11.37
C GLN A 495 10.60 -20.31 10.33
N GLY A 496 11.82 -20.86 10.23
CA GLY A 496 12.24 -21.86 9.23
C GLY A 496 12.48 -21.27 7.83
N VAL A 497 12.80 -19.98 7.75
CA VAL A 497 13.08 -19.25 6.50
C VAL A 497 14.57 -19.31 6.15
N VAL A 498 15.42 -19.29 7.18
CA VAL A 498 16.88 -19.43 7.10
C VAL A 498 17.27 -20.69 7.87
N TYR A 499 18.30 -21.41 7.45
CA TYR A 499 18.80 -22.56 8.21
C TYR A 499 19.38 -22.13 9.57
N ALA A 500 19.24 -22.97 10.59
CA ALA A 500 19.83 -22.69 11.90
C ALA A 500 21.36 -22.69 11.83
N GLU A 501 21.94 -23.72 11.20
CA GLU A 501 23.39 -23.99 11.16
C GLU A 501 24.11 -23.33 9.99
N ARG A 502 23.45 -23.18 8.84
CA ARG A 502 24.02 -22.55 7.63
C ARG A 502 23.73 -21.05 7.62
N GLU A 503 24.68 -20.24 8.08
CA GLU A 503 24.50 -18.78 8.11
C GLU A 503 24.17 -18.21 6.72
N ASN A 504 23.24 -17.25 6.68
CA ASN A 504 22.81 -16.52 5.48
C ASN A 504 22.22 -17.38 4.33
N HIS A 505 21.90 -18.65 4.54
CA HIS A 505 21.27 -19.52 3.53
C HIS A 505 19.75 -19.65 3.74
N LEU A 506 18.98 -19.43 2.68
CA LEU A 506 17.51 -19.60 2.67
C LEU A 506 17.13 -21.08 2.50
N THR A 507 16.15 -21.55 3.26
CA THR A 507 15.52 -22.88 3.07
C THR A 507 14.69 -22.91 1.77
N ALA A 508 14.17 -24.06 1.34
CA ALA A 508 13.20 -24.09 0.23
C ALA A 508 11.98 -23.20 0.51
N LEU A 509 11.43 -23.25 1.73
CA LEU A 509 10.37 -22.35 2.17
C LEU A 509 10.84 -20.88 2.15
N GLY A 510 12.07 -20.60 2.56
CA GLY A 510 12.65 -19.25 2.50
C GLY A 510 12.77 -18.71 1.07
N ASN A 511 13.24 -19.53 0.14
CA ASN A 511 13.30 -19.22 -1.29
C ASN A 511 11.91 -18.98 -1.91
N ALA A 512 10.87 -19.65 -1.40
CA ALA A 512 9.48 -19.37 -1.78
C ALA A 512 9.04 -17.98 -1.31
N ILE A 513 9.23 -17.70 -0.02
CA ILE A 513 8.80 -16.46 0.66
C ILE A 513 9.56 -15.25 0.13
N ALA A 514 10.87 -15.37 -0.08
CA ALA A 514 11.75 -14.32 -0.57
C ALA A 514 11.32 -13.75 -1.95
N LYS A 515 10.69 -14.57 -2.79
CA LYS A 515 10.10 -14.16 -4.08
C LYS A 515 8.76 -13.43 -3.93
N LEU A 516 8.13 -13.47 -2.76
CA LEU A 516 6.85 -12.83 -2.46
C LEU A 516 7.08 -11.46 -1.78
N PRO A 517 6.75 -10.32 -2.42
CA PRO A 517 6.95 -8.99 -1.85
C PRO A 517 5.86 -8.62 -0.82
N VAL A 518 5.73 -9.42 0.24
CA VAL A 518 4.84 -9.28 1.41
C VAL A 518 5.60 -9.74 2.66
N SER A 519 5.10 -9.45 3.86
CA SER A 519 5.78 -9.88 5.10
C SER A 519 5.77 -11.40 5.29
N VAL A 520 6.76 -11.91 6.03
CA VAL A 520 6.97 -13.36 6.22
C VAL A 520 5.72 -14.14 6.64
N PRO A 521 4.89 -13.69 7.62
CA PRO A 521 3.67 -14.40 8.01
C PRO A 521 2.64 -14.53 6.88
N ILE A 522 2.49 -13.47 6.08
CA ILE A 522 1.57 -13.42 4.94
C ILE A 522 2.10 -14.30 3.80
N ALA A 523 3.40 -14.25 3.52
CA ALA A 523 4.05 -15.10 2.54
C ALA A 523 3.89 -16.59 2.88
N LYS A 524 4.17 -16.99 4.13
CA LYS A 524 3.93 -18.37 4.62
C LYS A 524 2.47 -18.79 4.42
N MET A 525 1.51 -17.97 4.86
CA MET A 525 0.09 -18.28 4.71
C MET A 525 -0.34 -18.49 3.24
N LEU A 526 0.22 -17.70 2.31
CA LEU A 526 -0.02 -17.84 0.87
C LEU A 526 0.62 -19.10 0.28
N VAL A 527 1.86 -19.44 0.66
CA VAL A 527 2.57 -20.67 0.22
C VAL A 527 1.83 -21.92 0.69
N TYR A 528 1.51 -22.02 1.99
CA TYR A 528 0.75 -23.14 2.53
C TYR A 528 -0.68 -23.18 1.95
N GLY A 529 -1.29 -22.03 1.69
CA GLY A 529 -2.60 -21.95 1.02
C GLY A 529 -2.61 -22.47 -0.42
N ALA A 530 -1.51 -22.32 -1.16
CA ALA A 530 -1.32 -22.89 -2.49
C ALA A 530 -1.12 -24.42 -2.44
N ILE A 531 -0.42 -24.92 -1.44
CA ILE A 531 -0.08 -26.35 -1.30
C ILE A 531 -1.26 -27.17 -0.79
N LEU A 532 -2.05 -26.61 0.13
CA LEU A 532 -3.19 -27.27 0.77
C LEU A 532 -4.53 -27.07 0.05
N ASP A 533 -4.51 -26.63 -1.22
CA ASP A 533 -5.71 -26.43 -2.06
C ASP A 533 -6.78 -25.54 -1.39
N CYS A 534 -6.35 -24.54 -0.62
CA CYS A 534 -7.21 -23.58 0.10
C CYS A 534 -6.91 -22.12 -0.27
N THR A 535 -6.24 -21.92 -1.41
CA THR A 535 -5.72 -20.63 -1.91
C THR A 535 -6.78 -19.54 -1.90
N GLU A 536 -8.00 -19.85 -2.34
CA GLU A 536 -9.10 -18.88 -2.40
C GLU A 536 -9.43 -18.27 -1.04
N MET A 537 -9.37 -19.02 0.06
CA MET A 537 -9.60 -18.48 1.40
C MET A 537 -8.32 -17.87 1.99
N ALA A 538 -7.16 -18.50 1.78
CA ALA A 538 -5.87 -17.98 2.25
C ALA A 538 -5.60 -16.57 1.71
N LEU A 539 -5.94 -16.30 0.45
CA LEU A 539 -5.89 -14.96 -0.16
C LEU A 539 -6.75 -13.91 0.59
N THR A 540 -7.92 -14.29 1.13
CA THR A 540 -8.79 -13.37 1.90
C THR A 540 -8.20 -13.06 3.26
N VAL A 541 -7.73 -14.09 3.97
CA VAL A 541 -7.10 -13.91 5.30
C VAL A 541 -5.82 -13.08 5.16
N ALA A 542 -4.95 -13.44 4.21
CA ALA A 542 -3.75 -12.70 3.89
C ALA A 542 -4.05 -11.23 3.59
N ALA A 543 -5.01 -10.94 2.70
CA ALA A 543 -5.38 -9.57 2.34
C ALA A 543 -5.97 -8.79 3.52
N GLY A 544 -6.88 -9.40 4.30
CA GLY A 544 -7.52 -8.75 5.45
C GLY A 544 -6.58 -8.49 6.63
N LEU A 545 -5.58 -9.36 6.86
CA LEU A 545 -4.53 -9.13 7.85
C LEU A 545 -3.44 -8.14 7.37
N SER A 546 -3.35 -7.90 6.05
CA SER A 546 -2.40 -6.93 5.46
C SER A 546 -2.91 -5.49 5.48
N ILE A 547 -4.17 -5.26 5.83
CA ILE A 547 -4.77 -3.93 5.92
C ILE A 547 -5.32 -3.67 7.33
N GLN A 548 -5.75 -2.43 7.55
CA GLN A 548 -6.51 -2.08 8.73
C GLN A 548 -7.85 -2.83 8.75
N SER A 549 -8.26 -3.27 9.95
CA SER A 549 -9.51 -3.99 10.17
C SER A 549 -10.70 -3.34 9.46
N PRO A 550 -11.54 -4.10 8.73
CA PRO A 550 -12.71 -3.57 8.04
C PRO A 550 -13.86 -3.18 8.99
N PHE A 551 -13.73 -3.43 10.29
CA PHE A 551 -14.75 -3.08 11.28
C PHE A 551 -14.60 -1.64 11.77
N THR A 552 -15.64 -0.83 11.58
CA THR A 552 -15.74 0.54 12.08
C THR A 552 -15.98 0.59 13.60
N ASN A 553 -15.86 1.77 14.20
CA ASN A 553 -16.16 2.01 15.61
C ASN A 553 -17.62 1.63 16.00
N ARG A 554 -18.58 1.71 15.06
CA ARG A 554 -19.97 1.26 15.28
C ARG A 554 -20.04 -0.23 15.63
N SER A 555 -19.22 -1.07 15.00
CA SER A 555 -19.12 -2.51 15.27
C SER A 555 -18.76 -2.89 16.72
N PHE A 556 -18.27 -1.94 17.52
CA PHE A 556 -17.83 -2.15 18.90
C PHE A 556 -18.60 -1.31 19.92
N ARG A 557 -19.43 -0.36 19.49
CA ARG A 557 -20.19 0.56 20.36
C ARG A 557 -21.70 0.44 20.24
N ASP A 558 -22.23 0.13 19.06
CA ASP A 558 -23.67 -0.04 18.87
C ASP A 558 -24.11 -1.48 19.18
N GLY A 559 -25.05 -1.62 20.12
CA GLY A 559 -25.58 -2.91 20.55
C GLY A 559 -26.25 -3.71 19.42
N GLN A 560 -26.95 -3.05 18.49
CA GLN A 560 -27.63 -3.76 17.39
C GLN A 560 -26.61 -4.30 16.38
N THR A 561 -25.63 -3.48 15.99
CA THR A 561 -24.52 -3.89 15.12
C THR A 561 -23.70 -5.01 15.75
N ILE A 562 -23.40 -4.93 17.05
CA ILE A 562 -22.70 -6.00 17.79
C ILE A 562 -23.47 -7.33 17.72
N GLU A 563 -24.79 -7.31 17.94
CA GLU A 563 -25.63 -8.52 17.89
C GLU A 563 -25.67 -9.13 16.48
N ARG A 564 -25.87 -8.30 15.45
CA ARG A 564 -25.90 -8.73 14.04
C ARG A 564 -24.59 -9.33 13.60
N ARG A 565 -23.46 -8.66 13.89
CA ARG A 565 -22.11 -9.18 13.62
C ARG A 565 -21.86 -10.50 14.35
N GLY A 566 -22.39 -10.65 15.57
CA GLY A 566 -22.38 -11.91 16.30
C GLY A 566 -22.91 -13.09 15.45
N ARG A 567 -23.98 -12.92 14.67
CA ARG A 567 -24.55 -14.00 13.84
C ARG A 567 -23.57 -14.52 12.77
N ILE A 568 -22.62 -13.69 12.31
CA ILE A 568 -21.57 -14.07 11.35
C ILE A 568 -20.32 -14.59 12.08
N CYS A 569 -19.92 -13.97 13.18
CA CYS A 569 -18.74 -14.38 13.96
C CYS A 569 -18.94 -15.69 14.74
N MET A 570 -20.17 -15.98 15.19
CA MET A 570 -20.42 -17.10 16.09
C MET A 570 -20.10 -18.47 15.43
N PRO A 571 -20.50 -18.77 14.19
CA PRO A 571 -20.21 -20.08 13.59
C PRO A 571 -18.72 -20.37 13.29
N VAL A 572 -17.81 -19.40 13.45
CA VAL A 572 -16.40 -19.51 13.02
C VAL A 572 -15.35 -19.38 14.13
N GLY A 573 -15.64 -18.70 15.24
CA GLY A 573 -14.81 -18.78 16.46
C GLY A 573 -13.41 -18.11 16.43
N GLY A 574 -13.07 -17.29 15.43
CA GLY A 574 -11.78 -16.58 15.40
C GLY A 574 -11.74 -15.38 14.45
N ASP A 575 -10.85 -14.42 14.71
CA ASP A 575 -10.73 -13.18 13.92
C ASP A 575 -10.35 -13.46 12.45
N PRO A 576 -9.34 -14.31 12.13
CA PRO A 576 -8.95 -14.56 10.73
C PRO A 576 -10.06 -15.23 9.90
N LEU A 577 -10.85 -16.13 10.51
CA LEU A 577 -11.98 -16.79 9.85
C LEU A 577 -13.17 -15.86 9.67
N THR A 578 -13.36 -14.93 10.61
CA THR A 578 -14.39 -13.90 10.51
C THR A 578 -14.20 -13.02 9.27
N LEU A 579 -12.95 -12.70 8.91
CA LEU A 579 -12.65 -11.98 7.65
C LEU A 579 -13.15 -12.75 6.41
N VAL A 580 -13.04 -14.09 6.41
CA VAL A 580 -13.50 -14.94 5.29
C VAL A 580 -15.04 -14.97 5.22
N ALA A 581 -15.72 -15.07 6.37
CA ALA A 581 -17.19 -15.03 6.44
C ALA A 581 -17.75 -13.67 6.00
N VAL A 582 -17.23 -12.58 6.56
CA VAL A 582 -17.63 -11.20 6.24
C VAL A 582 -17.35 -10.86 4.77
N PHE A 583 -16.23 -11.32 4.21
CA PHE A 583 -15.93 -11.13 2.78
C PHE A 583 -16.89 -11.91 1.86
N ARG A 584 -17.24 -13.15 2.22
CA ARG A 584 -18.22 -13.94 1.46
C ARG A 584 -19.58 -13.26 1.42
N ASP A 585 -20.07 -12.82 2.58
CA ASP A 585 -21.41 -12.25 2.70
C ASP A 585 -21.47 -10.88 2.01
N TRP A 586 -20.42 -10.05 2.15
CA TRP A 586 -20.29 -8.82 1.37
C TRP A 586 -20.31 -9.06 -0.15
N VAL A 587 -19.57 -10.07 -0.66
CA VAL A 587 -19.58 -10.41 -2.09
C VAL A 587 -20.98 -10.83 -2.56
N SER A 588 -21.74 -11.54 -1.72
CA SER A 588 -23.13 -11.92 -2.02
C SER A 588 -24.03 -10.69 -2.14
N GLU A 589 -24.05 -9.84 -1.12
CA GLU A 589 -24.87 -8.63 -1.07
C GLU A 589 -24.44 -7.59 -2.13
N LYS A 590 -23.17 -7.62 -2.57
CA LYS A 590 -22.66 -6.78 -3.67
C LYS A 590 -23.24 -7.17 -5.02
N CYS A 591 -23.49 -8.45 -5.25
CA CYS A 591 -24.15 -8.94 -6.45
C CYS A 591 -25.65 -8.65 -6.45
N ASP A 592 -26.28 -8.74 -5.27
CA ASP A 592 -27.68 -8.35 -5.03
C ASP A 592 -27.93 -6.84 -5.04
N GLY A 593 -26.88 -6.02 -5.07
CA GLY A 593 -26.95 -4.56 -5.10
C GLY A 593 -27.32 -3.91 -3.76
N LYS A 594 -27.17 -4.60 -2.62
CA LYS A 594 -27.57 -4.16 -1.26
C LYS A 594 -26.38 -3.97 -0.30
N SER A 595 -25.16 -3.98 -0.85
CA SER A 595 -23.93 -4.05 -0.05
C SER A 595 -23.72 -2.84 0.86
N ARG A 596 -24.24 -1.65 0.53
CA ARG A 596 -24.02 -0.44 1.34
C ARG A 596 -24.88 -0.48 2.59
N ARG A 597 -26.17 -0.80 2.42
CA ARG A 597 -27.06 -1.08 3.54
C ARG A 597 -26.52 -2.19 4.44
N TRP A 598 -26.11 -3.33 3.86
CA TRP A 598 -25.52 -4.44 4.62
C TRP A 598 -24.24 -4.02 5.35
N SER A 599 -23.35 -3.26 4.71
CA SER A 599 -22.09 -2.81 5.31
C SER A 599 -22.36 -1.89 6.51
N ASN A 600 -23.29 -0.95 6.38
CA ASN A 600 -23.71 -0.11 7.51
C ASN A 600 -24.38 -0.96 8.62
N ASP A 601 -25.30 -1.86 8.26
CA ASP A 601 -26.02 -2.73 9.19
C ASP A 601 -25.11 -3.71 9.97
N MET A 602 -23.90 -3.99 9.46
CA MET A 602 -22.86 -4.82 10.07
C MET A 602 -21.67 -4.01 10.63
N GLY A 603 -21.68 -2.68 10.46
CA GLY A 603 -20.60 -1.78 10.86
C GLY A 603 -19.29 -1.97 10.09
N VAL A 604 -19.33 -2.51 8.88
CA VAL A 604 -18.20 -2.77 7.99
C VAL A 604 -17.94 -1.57 7.07
N ASP A 605 -16.67 -1.20 6.90
CA ASP A 605 -16.24 -0.21 5.91
C ASP A 605 -16.14 -0.88 4.52
N GLU A 606 -17.08 -0.56 3.62
CA GLU A 606 -17.11 -1.12 2.25
C GLU A 606 -15.81 -0.82 1.47
N GLN A 607 -15.13 0.31 1.75
CA GLN A 607 -13.87 0.64 1.08
C GLN A 607 -12.77 -0.36 1.44
N ARG A 608 -12.74 -0.86 2.68
CA ARG A 608 -11.79 -1.92 3.10
C ARG A 608 -12.10 -3.25 2.42
N MET A 609 -13.36 -3.53 2.14
CA MET A 609 -13.74 -4.73 1.38
C MET A 609 -13.27 -4.66 -0.07
N PHE A 610 -13.33 -3.49 -0.71
CA PHE A 610 -12.70 -3.25 -2.01
C PHE A 610 -11.17 -3.36 -1.95
N GLU A 611 -10.50 -2.86 -0.89
CA GLU A 611 -9.05 -3.01 -0.69
C GLU A 611 -8.64 -4.49 -0.55
N ILE A 612 -9.36 -5.27 0.26
CA ILE A 612 -9.19 -6.73 0.39
C ILE A 612 -9.34 -7.40 -0.98
N SER A 613 -10.41 -7.08 -1.71
CA SER A 613 -10.67 -7.63 -3.04
C SER A 613 -9.54 -7.33 -4.03
N LYS A 614 -9.04 -6.08 -4.05
CA LYS A 614 -7.92 -5.65 -4.90
C LYS A 614 -6.60 -6.31 -4.49
N LEU A 615 -6.36 -6.56 -3.19
CA LEU A 615 -5.17 -7.26 -2.70
C LEU A 615 -5.22 -8.77 -2.99
N ARG A 616 -6.38 -9.42 -2.85
CA ARG A 616 -6.59 -10.83 -3.25
C ARG A 616 -6.17 -11.06 -4.71
N GLY A 617 -6.55 -10.16 -5.62
CA GLY A 617 -6.12 -10.20 -7.03
C GLY A 617 -4.61 -10.03 -7.20
N GLN A 618 -3.98 -9.10 -6.46
CA GLN A 618 -2.53 -8.91 -6.48
C GLN A 618 -1.78 -10.14 -5.95
N TYR A 619 -2.22 -10.73 -4.84
CA TYR A 619 -1.59 -11.92 -4.25
C TYR A 619 -1.75 -13.16 -5.14
N ARG A 620 -2.90 -13.33 -5.82
CA ARG A 620 -3.04 -14.36 -6.87
C ARG A 620 -2.01 -14.15 -7.99
N GLN A 621 -1.89 -12.92 -8.51
CA GLN A 621 -0.93 -12.64 -9.58
C GLN A 621 0.50 -12.96 -9.16
N ILE A 622 0.92 -12.55 -7.96
CA ILE A 622 2.25 -12.86 -7.41
C ILE A 622 2.47 -14.39 -7.32
N LEU A 623 1.51 -15.13 -6.75
CA LEU A 623 1.63 -16.60 -6.66
C LEU A 623 1.73 -17.27 -8.05
N SER A 624 1.06 -16.71 -9.05
CA SER A 624 1.05 -17.22 -10.43
C SER A 624 2.33 -16.83 -11.20
N ASP A 625 2.89 -15.65 -10.93
CA ASP A 625 4.16 -15.18 -11.48
C ASP A 625 5.34 -16.00 -10.94
N VAL A 626 5.27 -16.45 -9.68
CA VAL A 626 6.27 -17.30 -9.01
C VAL A 626 6.06 -18.80 -9.31
N GLY A 627 4.95 -19.19 -9.95
CA GLY A 627 4.65 -20.59 -10.29
C GLY A 627 4.07 -21.44 -9.14
N LEU A 628 3.68 -20.82 -8.03
CA LEU A 628 3.05 -21.51 -6.89
C LEU A 628 1.58 -21.88 -7.17
N ILE A 629 0.94 -21.21 -8.11
CA ILE A 629 -0.38 -21.59 -8.66
C ILE A 629 -0.35 -21.52 -10.18
N GLU A 630 -1.18 -22.35 -10.81
CA GLU A 630 -1.39 -22.32 -12.26
C GLU A 630 -1.88 -20.94 -12.71
N LYS A 631 -1.44 -20.51 -13.90
CA LYS A 631 -2.02 -19.36 -14.58
C LYS A 631 -3.42 -19.75 -15.02
N GLU A 632 -4.42 -18.95 -14.66
CA GLU A 632 -5.79 -19.16 -15.15
C GLU A 632 -5.76 -19.09 -16.68
N VAL A 633 -5.87 -20.25 -17.31
CA VAL A 633 -5.99 -20.36 -18.76
C VAL A 633 -7.30 -19.68 -19.12
N ASN A 634 -7.25 -18.68 -20.02
CA ASN A 634 -8.44 -18.23 -20.71
C ASN A 634 -8.88 -19.37 -21.64
N GLU A 635 -9.61 -20.36 -21.10
CA GLU A 635 -10.10 -21.51 -21.85
C GLU A 635 -10.89 -21.01 -23.06
N ALA A 636 -10.35 -21.29 -24.26
CA ALA A 636 -10.88 -20.78 -25.52
C ALA A 636 -12.23 -21.42 -25.92
N ASP A 637 -12.70 -22.39 -25.14
CA ASP A 637 -13.96 -23.14 -25.29
C ASP A 637 -15.21 -22.38 -24.80
N GLU A 638 -15.16 -21.05 -24.77
CA GLU A 638 -16.36 -20.26 -24.56
C GLU A 638 -17.24 -20.21 -25.81
N ASP A 639 -18.47 -20.67 -25.67
CA ASP A 639 -19.56 -20.47 -26.62
C ASP A 639 -19.59 -19.00 -27.10
N ALA A 640 -19.57 -18.80 -28.42
CA ALA A 640 -19.34 -17.49 -29.04
C ALA A 640 -20.44 -16.45 -28.75
N ARG A 641 -21.54 -16.90 -28.13
CA ARG A 641 -22.62 -16.07 -27.58
C ARG A 641 -22.24 -15.41 -26.25
N GLN A 642 -21.63 -16.16 -25.33
CA GLN A 642 -21.25 -15.68 -24.00
C GLN A 642 -20.19 -14.57 -24.10
N ARG A 643 -19.14 -14.79 -24.90
CA ARG A 643 -18.10 -13.77 -25.19
C ARG A 643 -18.65 -12.44 -25.73
N ARG A 644 -19.75 -12.46 -26.50
CA ARG A 644 -20.39 -11.23 -27.02
C ARG A 644 -21.20 -10.51 -25.96
N ILE A 645 -21.88 -11.25 -25.09
CA ILE A 645 -22.62 -10.70 -23.94
C ILE A 645 -21.63 -10.04 -22.99
N GLU A 646 -20.60 -10.77 -22.56
CA GLU A 646 -19.57 -10.27 -21.65
C GLU A 646 -18.77 -9.11 -22.25
N SER A 647 -18.41 -9.15 -23.54
CA SER A 647 -17.78 -8.00 -24.20
C SER A 647 -18.69 -6.77 -24.30
N GLY A 648 -20.01 -6.96 -24.39
CA GLY A 648 -21.01 -5.89 -24.40
C GLY A 648 -21.19 -5.27 -23.01
N GLU A 649 -21.33 -6.12 -21.99
CA GLU A 649 -21.45 -5.71 -20.58
C GLU A 649 -20.17 -5.06 -20.06
N ARG A 650 -19.01 -5.63 -20.35
CA ARG A 650 -17.70 -5.04 -20.02
C ARG A 650 -17.51 -3.67 -20.68
N ARG A 651 -18.01 -3.46 -21.91
CA ARG A 651 -18.01 -2.14 -22.56
C ARG A 651 -18.93 -1.16 -21.84
N LYS A 652 -20.17 -1.56 -21.50
CA LYS A 652 -21.08 -0.75 -20.68
C LYS A 652 -20.46 -0.37 -19.33
N LEU A 653 -19.81 -1.31 -18.65
CA LEU A 653 -19.09 -1.05 -17.38
C LEU A 653 -17.90 -0.11 -17.55
N ILE A 654 -17.14 -0.20 -18.66
CA ILE A 654 -16.07 0.78 -18.96
C ILE A 654 -16.64 2.18 -19.19
N ASP A 655 -17.78 2.31 -19.86
CA ASP A 655 -18.43 3.60 -20.09
C ASP A 655 -19.09 4.16 -18.81
N MET A 656 -19.76 3.34 -17.99
CA MET A 656 -20.21 3.71 -16.65
C MET A 656 -19.03 4.14 -15.75
N LYS A 657 -17.88 3.46 -15.81
CA LYS A 657 -16.66 3.86 -15.08
C LYS A 657 -16.14 5.24 -15.51
N ARG A 658 -16.29 5.61 -16.79
CA ARG A 658 -15.94 6.95 -17.29
C ARG A 658 -16.92 8.00 -16.76
N GLU A 659 -18.23 7.73 -16.81
CA GLU A 659 -19.27 8.64 -16.32
C GLU A 659 -19.20 8.85 -14.80
N ALA A 660 -19.01 7.78 -14.03
CA ALA A 660 -18.85 7.83 -12.57
C ALA A 660 -17.63 8.69 -12.17
N ARG A 661 -16.48 8.53 -12.84
CA ARG A 661 -15.30 9.38 -12.63
C ARG A 661 -15.58 10.86 -12.95
N ASN A 662 -16.21 11.14 -14.09
CA ASN A 662 -16.56 12.51 -14.50
C ASN A 662 -17.58 13.20 -13.55
N ASN A 663 -18.39 12.42 -12.83
CA ASN A 663 -19.35 12.93 -11.85
C ASN A 663 -18.76 13.09 -10.44
N ALA A 664 -17.72 12.33 -10.09
CA ALA A 664 -16.99 12.50 -8.82
C ALA A 664 -16.30 13.87 -8.76
N ASP A 665 -15.60 14.26 -9.83
CA ASP A 665 -14.84 15.53 -9.92
C ASP A 665 -15.70 16.81 -9.77
N LYS A 666 -17.03 16.70 -9.83
CA LYS A 666 -17.97 17.82 -9.69
C LYS A 666 -18.47 18.04 -8.25
N ARG A 667 -18.10 17.20 -7.28
CA ARG A 667 -18.69 17.15 -5.94
C ARG A 667 -17.88 17.84 -4.82
N LYS A 668 -17.27 19.01 -5.05
CA LYS A 668 -16.87 19.86 -3.90
C LYS A 668 -18.14 20.39 -3.23
N LYS A 669 -18.49 19.87 -2.06
CA LYS A 669 -19.72 20.23 -1.34
C LYS A 669 -19.44 21.36 -0.34
N VAL A 670 -20.49 22.09 0.01
CA VAL A 670 -20.45 23.11 1.05
C VAL A 670 -20.96 22.47 2.34
N LEU A 671 -20.18 22.56 3.42
CA LEU A 671 -20.55 22.07 4.74
C LEU A 671 -21.76 22.86 5.28
N LYS A 672 -22.55 22.26 6.19
CA LYS A 672 -23.68 22.95 6.85
C LYS A 672 -23.26 23.40 8.25
N VAL A 673 -23.68 24.60 8.66
CA VAL A 673 -23.22 25.26 9.91
C VAL A 673 -23.56 24.44 11.16
N ASP A 674 -24.80 23.94 11.26
CA ASP A 674 -25.28 23.20 12.45
C ASP A 674 -24.85 21.71 12.48
N ARG A 675 -23.80 21.34 11.72
CA ARG A 675 -23.35 19.95 11.56
C ARG A 675 -21.87 19.80 11.86
N HIS A 676 -21.57 18.96 12.85
CA HIS A 676 -20.24 18.60 13.30
C HIS A 676 -19.94 17.13 12.96
N TYR A 677 -18.78 16.63 13.40
CA TYR A 677 -18.27 15.29 13.08
C TYR A 677 -19.29 14.14 13.20
N ASP A 678 -20.26 14.23 14.13
CA ASP A 678 -21.32 13.24 14.37
C ASP A 678 -22.44 13.29 13.32
N ARG A 679 -23.11 14.44 13.15
CA ARG A 679 -24.34 14.55 12.33
C ARG A 679 -24.11 14.59 10.81
N ILE A 680 -22.88 14.67 10.33
CA ILE A 680 -22.59 14.71 8.88
C ILE A 680 -22.68 13.31 8.24
N LEU A 681 -22.57 12.23 9.01
CA LEU A 681 -22.56 10.85 8.50
C LEU A 681 -23.95 10.29 8.24
N GLU A 682 -24.79 10.27 9.27
CA GLU A 682 -26.06 9.52 9.29
C GLU A 682 -26.98 9.90 8.12
N GLU A 683 -27.13 11.20 7.82
CA GLU A 683 -27.91 11.65 6.67
C GLU A 683 -27.26 11.35 5.31
N ARG A 684 -25.92 11.31 5.20
CA ARG A 684 -25.24 11.00 3.94
C ARG A 684 -25.32 9.51 3.64
N GLU A 685 -25.13 8.67 4.65
CA GLU A 685 -25.35 7.23 4.58
C GLU A 685 -26.78 6.95 4.14
N GLN A 686 -27.77 7.59 4.77
CA GLN A 686 -29.17 7.48 4.37
C GLN A 686 -29.40 7.96 2.93
N GLU A 687 -28.88 9.14 2.55
CA GLU A 687 -28.97 9.65 1.18
C GLU A 687 -28.34 8.73 0.12
N GLU A 688 -27.33 7.94 0.46
CA GLU A 688 -26.67 7.01 -0.46
C GLU A 688 -27.33 5.62 -0.46
N ILE A 689 -27.92 5.19 0.65
CA ILE A 689 -28.79 4.01 0.76
C ILE A 689 -30.12 4.24 0.02
N ASP A 690 -30.71 5.44 0.11
CA ASP A 690 -31.95 5.81 -0.61
C ASP A 690 -31.75 5.87 -2.14
N LYS A 691 -30.50 5.84 -2.61
CA LYS A 691 -30.11 5.80 -4.03
C LYS A 691 -29.55 4.42 -4.44
N GLU A 692 -29.56 3.45 -3.55
CA GLU A 692 -29.10 2.07 -3.77
C GLU A 692 -30.07 1.34 -4.71
N GLY A 693 -29.56 0.85 -5.85
CA GLY A 693 -30.35 0.19 -6.90
C GLY A 693 -30.34 0.86 -8.29
N ASP A 694 -29.73 2.03 -8.46
CA ASP A 694 -29.53 2.67 -9.79
C ASP A 694 -28.12 2.37 -10.36
N PRO A 695 -27.98 1.52 -11.39
CA PRO A 695 -26.67 1.17 -11.96
C PRO A 695 -25.93 2.36 -12.57
N LEU A 696 -26.64 3.39 -13.05
CA LEU A 696 -26.05 4.60 -13.64
C LEU A 696 -25.50 5.57 -12.57
N LYS A 697 -25.76 5.30 -11.29
CA LYS A 697 -25.19 6.02 -10.15
C LYS A 697 -24.17 5.19 -9.36
N ALA A 698 -23.84 3.98 -9.81
CA ALA A 698 -22.82 3.14 -9.20
C ALA A 698 -21.48 3.88 -9.11
N ASP A 699 -20.83 3.83 -7.94
CA ASP A 699 -19.55 4.49 -7.75
C ASP A 699 -18.41 3.75 -8.49
N VAL A 700 -17.27 4.43 -8.64
CA VAL A 700 -16.12 3.94 -9.41
C VAL A 700 -15.59 2.60 -8.89
N HIS A 701 -15.58 2.37 -7.57
CA HIS A 701 -15.15 1.12 -6.95
C HIS A 701 -16.14 -0.01 -7.18
N THR A 702 -17.44 0.27 -7.11
CA THR A 702 -18.49 -0.69 -7.47
C THR A 702 -18.34 -1.16 -8.92
N VAL A 703 -18.09 -0.24 -9.86
CA VAL A 703 -17.86 -0.59 -11.28
C VAL A 703 -16.51 -1.29 -11.48
N GLU A 704 -15.46 -0.92 -10.74
CA GLU A 704 -14.16 -1.60 -10.78
C GLU A 704 -14.23 -3.04 -10.25
N PHE A 705 -15.03 -3.30 -9.21
CA PHE A 705 -15.29 -4.65 -8.69
C PHE A 705 -16.00 -5.53 -9.72
N LEU A 706 -17.07 -5.03 -10.34
CA LEU A 706 -17.82 -5.74 -11.40
C LEU A 706 -16.98 -5.97 -12.67
N LEU A 707 -15.99 -5.11 -12.95
CA LEU A 707 -15.03 -5.31 -14.04
C LEU A 707 -13.95 -6.36 -13.73
N GLN A 708 -13.70 -6.65 -12.46
CA GLN A 708 -12.74 -7.66 -12.00
C GLN A 708 -13.39 -9.02 -11.74
N HIS A 709 -14.65 -9.04 -11.29
CA HIS A 709 -15.35 -10.24 -10.89
C HIS A 709 -16.44 -10.60 -11.90
N ASN A 710 -16.17 -11.57 -12.77
CA ASN A 710 -17.22 -12.21 -13.57
C ASN A 710 -18.06 -13.17 -12.71
N HIS A 711 -19.23 -13.58 -13.21
CA HIS A 711 -20.15 -14.46 -12.46
C HIS A 711 -19.48 -15.74 -11.95
N ARG A 712 -18.58 -16.35 -12.75
CA ARG A 712 -17.81 -17.54 -12.36
C ARG A 712 -16.89 -17.29 -11.16
N SER A 713 -16.21 -16.15 -11.10
CA SER A 713 -15.32 -15.78 -9.98
C SER A 713 -16.11 -15.51 -8.69
N VAL A 714 -17.29 -14.89 -8.79
CA VAL A 714 -18.23 -14.72 -7.69
C VAL A 714 -18.70 -16.09 -7.18
N ASP A 715 -19.18 -16.96 -8.08
CA ASP A 715 -19.58 -18.33 -7.73
C ASP A 715 -18.44 -19.10 -7.06
N LYS A 716 -17.20 -18.95 -7.54
CA LYS A 716 -16.00 -19.57 -6.95
C LYS A 716 -15.78 -19.08 -5.52
N ILE A 717 -15.91 -17.78 -5.24
CA ILE A 717 -15.82 -17.22 -3.88
C ILE A 717 -16.96 -17.75 -3.00
N LEU A 718 -18.23 -17.64 -3.45
CA LEU A 718 -19.42 -18.06 -2.69
C LEU A 718 -19.49 -19.57 -2.40
N LYS A 719 -18.79 -20.40 -3.19
CA LYS A 719 -18.59 -21.83 -2.97
C LYS A 719 -17.41 -22.10 -2.03
N THR A 720 -16.24 -21.54 -2.30
CA THR A 720 -15.00 -21.85 -1.54
C THR A 720 -14.97 -21.26 -0.14
N HIS A 721 -15.59 -20.10 0.08
CA HIS A 721 -15.60 -19.41 1.39
C HIS A 721 -16.70 -19.95 2.34
N ARG A 722 -17.29 -21.12 2.04
CA ARG A 722 -18.25 -21.79 2.94
C ARG A 722 -17.50 -22.48 4.07
N LEU A 723 -17.40 -21.79 5.20
CA LEU A 723 -16.76 -22.28 6.40
C LEU A 723 -17.65 -23.29 7.13
N GLY A 724 -17.04 -24.34 7.67
CA GLY A 724 -17.71 -25.32 8.50
C GLY A 724 -16.72 -26.20 9.24
N ALA A 725 -17.01 -26.56 10.49
CA ALA A 725 -16.07 -27.27 11.37
C ALA A 725 -15.57 -28.63 10.83
N ARG A 726 -16.37 -29.29 9.98
CA ARG A 726 -16.03 -30.54 9.27
C ARG A 726 -15.66 -30.35 7.79
N SER A 727 -15.42 -29.11 7.35
CA SER A 727 -14.99 -28.83 5.98
C SER A 727 -13.49 -29.03 5.85
N ARG A 728 -13.07 -29.94 4.96
CA ARG A 728 -11.65 -30.22 4.67
C ARG A 728 -10.88 -28.96 4.31
N SER A 729 -11.50 -28.11 3.48
CA SER A 729 -10.91 -26.84 3.04
C SER A 729 -10.80 -25.82 4.17
N THR A 730 -11.73 -25.84 5.15
CA THR A 730 -11.59 -25.02 6.38
C THR A 730 -10.43 -25.54 7.23
N ARG A 731 -10.32 -26.86 7.47
CA ARG A 731 -9.22 -27.48 8.21
C ARG A 731 -7.84 -27.23 7.58
N ALA A 732 -7.75 -27.35 6.25
CA ALA A 732 -6.58 -26.96 5.47
C ALA A 732 -6.21 -25.48 5.65
N LEU A 733 -7.21 -24.58 5.65
CA LEU A 733 -7.01 -23.17 5.93
C LEU A 733 -6.51 -22.91 7.37
N LEU A 734 -7.01 -23.64 8.38
CA LEU A 734 -6.53 -23.52 9.77
C LEU A 734 -5.02 -23.80 9.86
N VAL A 735 -4.54 -24.85 9.18
CA VAL A 735 -3.11 -25.20 9.13
C VAL A 735 -2.30 -24.14 8.37
N ALA A 736 -2.83 -23.62 7.26
CA ALA A 736 -2.17 -22.53 6.52
C ALA A 736 -2.07 -21.23 7.36
N ILE A 737 -3.10 -20.91 8.16
CA ILE A 737 -3.07 -19.77 9.08
C ILE A 737 -2.09 -20.04 10.23
N ALA A 738 -2.11 -21.24 10.84
CA ALA A 738 -1.16 -21.62 11.88
C ALA A 738 0.29 -21.51 11.41
N ALA A 739 0.58 -22.00 10.20
CA ALA A 739 1.92 -21.92 9.59
C ALA A 739 2.32 -20.48 9.28
N GLY A 740 1.36 -19.63 8.88
CA GLY A 740 1.57 -18.20 8.68
C GLY A 740 1.87 -17.45 9.98
N LEU A 741 1.06 -17.67 11.02
CA LEU A 741 1.18 -16.98 12.30
C LEU A 741 2.34 -17.49 13.15
N TYR A 742 2.74 -18.76 13.04
CA TYR A 742 3.88 -19.32 13.78
C TYR A 742 5.17 -18.50 13.59
N PRO A 743 5.83 -18.02 14.67
CA PRO A 743 5.75 -18.51 16.07
C PRO A 743 4.78 -17.75 17.00
N HIS A 744 3.86 -16.94 16.48
CA HIS A 744 2.93 -16.15 17.28
C HIS A 744 1.77 -17.01 17.83
N TYR A 745 2.02 -17.69 18.95
CA TYR A 745 1.01 -18.41 19.72
C TYR A 745 1.12 -18.13 21.24
N SER A 746 0.03 -18.38 21.96
CA SER A 746 -0.07 -18.13 23.39
C SER A 746 -0.86 -19.23 24.12
N ILE A 747 -0.51 -19.45 25.39
CA ILE A 747 -1.18 -20.38 26.30
C ILE A 747 -2.13 -19.58 27.19
N ILE A 748 -3.36 -20.02 27.36
CA ILE A 748 -4.38 -19.33 28.15
C ILE A 748 -4.02 -19.36 29.65
N ASP A 749 -4.37 -18.31 30.40
CA ASP A 749 -4.20 -18.31 31.86
C ASP A 749 -5.27 -19.21 32.55
N PRO A 750 -4.88 -20.19 33.38
CA PRO A 750 -5.82 -21.05 34.11
C PRO A 750 -6.72 -20.33 35.11
N GLN A 751 -6.38 -19.10 35.53
CA GLN A 751 -7.14 -18.31 36.52
C GLN A 751 -8.19 -17.38 35.89
N ASN A 752 -8.30 -17.35 34.56
CA ASN A 752 -9.32 -16.56 33.87
C ASN A 752 -10.75 -16.90 34.32
N THR A 753 -11.59 -15.89 34.47
CA THR A 753 -13.03 -16.09 34.72
C THR A 753 -13.85 -15.68 33.50
N TYR A 754 -14.40 -16.68 32.81
CA TYR A 754 -15.02 -16.58 31.49
C TYR A 754 -16.44 -16.02 31.51
N SER A 755 -16.58 -14.77 31.96
CA SER A 755 -17.84 -14.02 31.86
C SER A 755 -17.66 -12.83 30.93
N ARG A 756 -18.57 -12.67 29.97
CA ARG A 756 -18.58 -11.58 28.99
C ARG A 756 -18.28 -10.20 29.60
N GLY A 757 -17.32 -9.49 29.01
CA GLY A 757 -16.86 -8.18 29.47
C GLY A 757 -15.73 -8.19 30.50
N LYS A 758 -15.25 -9.36 30.95
CA LYS A 758 -14.00 -9.45 31.73
C LYS A 758 -12.77 -9.54 30.85
N GLU A 759 -11.64 -9.16 31.44
CA GLU A 759 -10.31 -9.26 30.83
C GLU A 759 -9.85 -10.73 30.85
N LEU A 760 -9.47 -11.25 29.67
CA LEU A 760 -8.93 -12.60 29.51
C LEU A 760 -7.42 -12.53 29.32
N PHE A 761 -6.68 -13.23 30.17
CA PHE A 761 -5.23 -13.26 30.17
C PHE A 761 -4.68 -14.48 29.43
N THR A 762 -3.51 -14.30 28.81
CA THR A 762 -2.76 -15.35 28.11
C THR A 762 -1.26 -15.04 28.16
N HIS A 763 -0.44 -16.07 27.98
CA HIS A 763 1.01 -16.01 28.08
C HIS A 763 1.60 -16.31 26.71
N THR A 764 2.48 -15.44 26.21
CA THR A 764 3.34 -15.72 25.06
C THR A 764 4.75 -16.11 25.54
N ARG A 765 5.56 -16.70 24.66
CA ARG A 765 6.96 -17.07 24.96
C ARG A 765 7.79 -15.88 25.48
N LEU A 766 7.65 -14.70 24.87
CA LEU A 766 8.44 -13.51 25.21
C LEU A 766 7.77 -12.61 26.25
N LYS A 767 6.44 -12.68 26.42
CA LYS A 767 5.67 -11.80 27.31
C LYS A 767 4.53 -12.57 28.00
N PRO A 768 4.62 -12.81 29.32
CA PRO A 768 3.52 -13.37 30.11
C PRO A 768 2.45 -12.32 30.42
N PHE A 769 1.27 -12.77 30.87
CA PHE A 769 0.14 -11.92 31.32
C PHE A 769 -0.33 -10.87 30.29
N CYS A 770 -0.28 -11.20 28.99
CA CYS A 770 -0.94 -10.41 27.94
C CYS A 770 -2.47 -10.54 28.03
N GLN A 771 -3.21 -9.56 27.54
CA GLN A 771 -4.67 -9.60 27.49
C GLN A 771 -5.16 -9.87 26.07
N LEU A 772 -6.25 -10.62 25.90
CA LEU A 772 -6.93 -10.67 24.60
C LEU A 772 -7.55 -9.30 24.30
N HIS A 773 -7.33 -8.77 23.10
CA HIS A 773 -7.83 -7.44 22.73
C HIS A 773 -9.37 -7.39 22.78
N PRO A 774 -10.02 -6.42 23.44
CA PRO A 774 -11.46 -6.43 23.68
C PRO A 774 -12.30 -6.44 22.41
N ASN A 775 -11.81 -5.81 21.34
CA ASN A 775 -12.47 -5.79 20.03
C ASN A 775 -12.33 -7.11 19.24
N GLY A 776 -11.58 -8.10 19.75
CA GLY A 776 -11.49 -9.43 19.14
C GLY A 776 -12.82 -10.19 19.28
N VAL A 777 -13.05 -11.14 18.38
CA VAL A 777 -14.26 -11.98 18.35
C VAL A 777 -14.40 -12.77 19.65
N ILE A 778 -13.32 -13.36 20.16
CA ILE A 778 -13.41 -14.24 21.33
C ILE A 778 -13.84 -13.46 22.60
N PRO A 779 -13.19 -12.34 23.01
CA PRO A 779 -13.65 -11.59 24.19
C PRO A 779 -15.04 -10.95 24.01
N SER A 780 -15.43 -10.60 22.79
CA SER A 780 -16.72 -9.97 22.49
C SER A 780 -17.92 -10.92 22.52
N TYR A 781 -17.72 -12.18 22.11
CA TYR A 781 -18.79 -13.13 21.81
C TYR A 781 -18.64 -14.52 22.46
N PHE A 782 -17.43 -14.94 22.80
CA PHE A 782 -17.10 -16.32 23.15
C PHE A 782 -16.03 -16.48 24.24
N PRO A 783 -16.04 -15.74 25.36
CA PRO A 783 -15.13 -16.03 26.45
C PRO A 783 -15.27 -17.50 26.89
N GLU A 784 -16.50 -18.05 26.93
CA GLU A 784 -16.78 -19.43 27.35
C GLU A 784 -16.28 -20.50 26.37
N SER A 785 -15.83 -20.15 25.15
CA SER A 785 -15.25 -21.11 24.19
C SER A 785 -13.83 -21.57 24.54
N ILE A 786 -13.19 -20.86 25.47
CA ILE A 786 -11.86 -21.11 25.99
C ILE A 786 -12.02 -21.79 27.37
N ASP A 787 -11.69 -23.07 27.50
CA ASP A 787 -11.72 -23.78 28.78
C ASP A 787 -10.32 -24.27 29.22
N PRO A 788 -9.58 -23.45 29.99
CA PRO A 788 -8.27 -23.83 30.49
C PRO A 788 -8.35 -24.77 31.70
N SER A 789 -9.54 -24.92 32.32
CA SER A 789 -9.73 -25.80 33.47
C SER A 789 -9.72 -27.25 33.00
N ALA A 790 -10.34 -27.49 31.85
CA ALA A 790 -10.23 -28.74 31.12
C ALA A 790 -8.82 -28.94 30.51
N ASP A 791 -8.16 -27.91 29.97
CA ASP A 791 -6.79 -28.06 29.42
C ASP A 791 -5.71 -28.35 30.49
N ALA A 792 -5.77 -27.68 31.64
CA ALA A 792 -4.82 -27.88 32.73
C ALA A 792 -5.05 -29.20 33.50
N GLN A 793 -6.23 -29.79 33.37
CA GLN A 793 -6.62 -31.07 34.00
C GLN A 793 -6.68 -32.25 33.01
N GLY A 794 -6.37 -32.06 31.72
CA GLY A 794 -6.40 -33.11 30.70
C GLY A 794 -7.81 -33.55 30.28
N MET A 795 -8.85 -32.76 30.58
CA MET A 795 -10.26 -33.09 30.35
C MET A 795 -10.91 -32.36 29.16
N ALA A 796 -10.17 -31.56 28.38
CA ALA A 796 -10.76 -30.82 27.24
C ALA A 796 -10.85 -31.70 25.99
N SER A 797 -12.01 -31.70 25.33
CA SER A 797 -12.25 -32.53 24.14
C SER A 797 -11.55 -32.07 22.86
N ALA A 798 -10.92 -30.89 22.86
CA ALA A 798 -10.28 -30.30 21.67
C ALA A 798 -9.09 -29.38 22.00
N HIS A 799 -8.45 -29.62 23.15
CA HIS A 799 -7.33 -28.88 23.77
C HIS A 799 -6.78 -27.66 23.02
N GLN A 800 -6.94 -26.42 23.53
CA GLN A 800 -6.76 -25.23 22.69
C GLN A 800 -5.44 -24.46 22.89
N VAL A 801 -4.88 -23.99 21.77
CA VAL A 801 -3.81 -22.98 21.70
C VAL A 801 -4.28 -21.78 20.89
N LEU A 802 -3.97 -20.58 21.36
CA LEU A 802 -4.35 -19.34 20.68
C LEU A 802 -3.21 -18.89 19.77
N PHE A 803 -3.41 -18.98 18.44
CA PHE A 803 -2.54 -18.28 17.49
C PHE A 803 -2.97 -16.82 17.36
N TYR A 804 -2.04 -15.91 17.11
CA TYR A 804 -2.34 -14.48 17.02
C TYR A 804 -1.55 -13.77 15.91
N GLY A 805 -2.06 -12.64 15.43
CA GLY A 805 -1.40 -11.83 14.41
C GLY A 805 -0.26 -10.98 14.98
N THR A 806 -0.55 -10.16 15.98
CA THR A 806 0.37 -9.14 16.52
C THR A 806 0.19 -8.93 18.03
N LEU A 807 1.28 -8.59 18.71
CA LEU A 807 1.26 -7.98 20.04
C LEU A 807 1.27 -6.45 19.92
N LEU A 808 0.38 -5.80 20.67
CA LEU A 808 0.23 -4.34 20.73
C LEU A 808 0.27 -3.87 22.19
N GLU A 809 1.26 -3.08 22.57
CA GLU A 809 1.29 -2.42 23.88
C GLU A 809 0.81 -0.96 23.78
N THR A 810 -0.17 -0.63 24.61
CA THR A 810 -0.71 0.73 24.78
C THR A 810 -0.62 1.11 26.26
N THR A 811 -1.73 1.06 27.00
CA THR A 811 -1.73 1.07 28.48
C THR A 811 -1.58 -0.34 29.06
N LYS A 812 -1.94 -1.36 28.27
CA LYS A 812 -1.77 -2.79 28.54
C LYS A 812 -1.22 -3.46 27.28
N VAL A 813 -0.70 -4.68 27.43
CA VAL A 813 -0.28 -5.54 26.33
C VAL A 813 -1.47 -6.34 25.83
N TYR A 814 -1.81 -6.16 24.56
CA TYR A 814 -2.91 -6.84 23.90
C TYR A 814 -2.43 -7.83 22.83
N VAL A 815 -3.08 -8.99 22.79
CA VAL A 815 -3.00 -10.00 21.75
C VAL A 815 -4.11 -9.77 20.75
N CYS A 816 -3.76 -9.54 19.48
CA CYS A 816 -4.69 -9.14 18.42
C CYS A 816 -4.77 -10.20 17.29
N ASN A 817 -5.91 -10.25 16.61
CA ASN A 817 -6.20 -11.16 15.48
C ASN A 817 -6.07 -12.64 15.89
N VAL A 818 -6.88 -13.07 16.85
CA VAL A 818 -6.75 -14.35 17.56
C VAL A 818 -7.54 -15.47 16.87
N LEU A 819 -6.92 -16.65 16.77
CA LEU A 819 -7.52 -17.88 16.26
C LEU A 819 -7.22 -19.04 17.25
N PRO A 820 -8.23 -19.59 17.94
CA PRO A 820 -8.07 -20.79 18.74
C PRO A 820 -7.98 -22.02 17.82
N LEU A 821 -7.00 -22.89 18.06
CA LEU A 821 -6.79 -24.13 17.32
C LEU A 821 -6.52 -25.31 18.27
N PRO A 822 -6.84 -26.55 17.87
CA PRO A 822 -6.41 -27.74 18.61
C PRO A 822 -4.88 -27.76 18.77
N ALA A 823 -4.39 -28.08 19.96
CA ALA A 823 -2.99 -27.94 20.37
C ALA A 823 -2.04 -28.77 19.51
N LEU A 824 -2.46 -29.97 19.10
CA LEU A 824 -1.68 -30.84 18.22
C LEU A 824 -1.50 -30.30 16.78
N ILE A 825 -2.08 -29.14 16.44
CA ILE A 825 -1.73 -28.38 15.23
C ILE A 825 -0.42 -27.60 15.38
N LEU A 826 -0.04 -27.15 16.59
CA LEU A 826 1.23 -26.44 16.81
C LEU A 826 2.45 -27.30 16.43
N PRO A 827 2.58 -28.58 16.86
CA PRO A 827 3.65 -29.48 16.41
C PRO A 827 3.77 -29.69 14.89
N LEU A 828 2.69 -29.49 14.12
CA LEU A 828 2.74 -29.59 12.66
C LEU A 828 3.54 -28.44 12.02
N VAL A 829 3.57 -27.27 12.68
CA VAL A 829 4.17 -26.03 12.14
C VAL A 829 5.41 -25.57 12.91
N ALA A 830 5.58 -26.03 14.16
CA ALA A 830 6.69 -25.64 15.02
C ALA A 830 8.06 -26.09 14.51
N LYS A 831 9.11 -25.31 14.79
CA LYS A 831 10.48 -25.59 14.35
C LYS A 831 11.38 -26.15 15.44
N LYS A 832 10.96 -26.11 16.70
CA LYS A 832 11.61 -26.83 17.80
C LYS A 832 10.59 -27.69 18.55
N VAL A 833 10.69 -29.01 18.37
CA VAL A 833 9.85 -30.00 19.06
C VAL A 833 10.77 -31.12 19.57
N LEU A 834 10.83 -31.28 20.89
CA LEU A 834 11.67 -32.26 21.58
C LEU A 834 10.77 -33.26 22.32
N CYS A 835 10.97 -34.54 22.06
CA CYS A 835 10.34 -35.65 22.77
C CYS A 835 11.42 -36.56 23.35
N ASP A 836 11.76 -36.36 24.63
CA ASP A 836 12.71 -37.23 25.37
C ASP A 836 12.09 -38.63 25.61
N ASP A 837 10.77 -38.69 25.77
CA ASP A 837 9.96 -39.90 25.84
C ASP A 837 8.71 -39.76 24.94
N TRP A 838 7.88 -40.80 24.83
CA TRP A 838 6.66 -40.74 24.01
C TRP A 838 5.43 -40.20 24.76
N GLY A 839 5.52 -39.95 26.07
CA GLY A 839 4.47 -39.35 26.90
C GLY A 839 4.53 -37.82 26.95
N THR A 840 5.66 -37.22 26.61
CA THR A 840 5.93 -35.78 26.77
C THR A 840 6.48 -35.16 25.50
N MET A 841 5.98 -33.97 25.14
CA MET A 841 6.46 -33.16 24.02
C MET A 841 6.71 -31.73 24.48
N PHE A 842 7.94 -31.27 24.32
CA PHE A 842 8.36 -29.89 24.59
C PHE A 842 8.42 -29.13 23.27
N ILE A 843 7.73 -27.99 23.19
CA ILE A 843 7.63 -27.18 21.97
C ILE A 843 8.17 -25.79 22.27
N ASP A 844 9.10 -25.34 21.43
CA ASP A 844 9.69 -24.00 21.44
C ASP A 844 10.16 -23.53 22.83
N ASP A 845 10.68 -24.44 23.66
CA ASP A 845 11.12 -24.19 25.05
C ASP A 845 10.07 -23.47 25.93
N PHE A 846 8.78 -23.56 25.56
CA PHE A 846 7.70 -22.74 26.14
C PHE A 846 6.43 -23.51 26.46
N ALA A 847 6.03 -24.48 25.61
CA ALA A 847 4.85 -25.30 25.82
C ALA A 847 5.24 -26.75 26.08
N THR A 848 4.73 -27.34 27.17
CA THR A 848 4.88 -28.76 27.48
C THR A 848 3.53 -29.44 27.34
N TYR A 849 3.46 -30.44 26.47
CA TYR A 849 2.29 -31.28 26.24
C TYR A 849 2.56 -32.66 26.85
N GLN A 850 1.69 -33.09 27.77
CA GLN A 850 1.80 -34.37 28.45
C GLN A 850 0.58 -35.23 28.12
N PHE A 851 0.79 -36.41 27.53
CA PHE A 851 -0.24 -37.41 27.23
C PHE A 851 -0.45 -38.32 28.45
N ASP A 852 -1.69 -38.71 28.73
CA ASP A 852 -1.99 -39.66 29.82
C ASP A 852 -1.42 -41.07 29.56
N LYS A 853 -1.25 -41.45 28.29
CA LYS A 853 -0.68 -42.74 27.88
C LYS A 853 0.43 -42.57 26.86
N GLU A 854 1.58 -43.15 27.16
CA GLU A 854 2.75 -43.18 26.26
C GLU A 854 2.42 -43.76 24.86
N ALA A 855 1.55 -44.77 24.79
CA ALA A 855 1.11 -45.37 23.53
C ALA A 855 0.28 -44.40 22.65
N GLU A 856 -0.48 -43.50 23.28
CA GLU A 856 -1.27 -42.47 22.57
C GLU A 856 -0.34 -41.36 22.07
N GLY A 857 0.57 -40.87 22.91
CA GLY A 857 1.60 -39.94 22.48
C GLY A 857 2.45 -40.48 21.33
N ARG A 858 2.87 -41.76 21.37
CA ARG A 858 3.55 -42.42 20.24
C ARG A 858 2.70 -42.48 18.96
N ARG A 859 1.39 -42.73 19.05
CA ARG A 859 0.45 -42.68 17.90
C ARG A 859 0.43 -41.27 17.29
N TYR A 860 0.28 -40.24 18.10
CA TYR A 860 0.14 -38.85 17.62
C TYR A 860 1.47 -38.26 17.12
N VAL A 861 2.59 -38.48 17.81
CA VAL A 861 3.93 -38.04 17.37
C VAL A 861 4.27 -38.63 15.99
N LYS A 862 4.05 -39.94 15.78
CA LYS A 862 4.32 -40.56 14.46
C LYS A 862 3.40 -40.05 13.35
N LYS A 863 2.14 -39.73 13.66
CA LYS A 863 1.24 -39.04 12.70
C LYS A 863 1.75 -37.64 12.36
N ILE A 864 2.16 -36.84 13.36
CA ILE A 864 2.69 -35.48 13.19
C ILE A 864 3.94 -35.48 12.30
N VAL A 865 4.95 -36.30 12.61
CA VAL A 865 6.17 -36.46 11.80
C VAL A 865 5.84 -36.83 10.35
N SER A 866 4.93 -37.80 10.16
CA SER A 866 4.51 -38.22 8.83
C SER A 866 3.78 -37.12 8.05
N ILE A 867 3.00 -36.25 8.70
CA ILE A 867 2.35 -35.09 8.06
C ILE A 867 3.37 -33.99 7.74
N ARG A 868 4.34 -33.74 8.63
CA ARG A 868 5.45 -32.80 8.40
C ARG A 868 6.27 -33.18 7.16
N LYS A 869 6.63 -34.47 7.00
CA LYS A 869 7.34 -34.95 5.79
C LYS A 869 6.56 -34.61 4.52
N ASP A 870 5.27 -34.95 4.48
CA ASP A 870 4.44 -34.72 3.29
C ASP A 870 4.26 -33.21 2.99
N LEU A 871 4.15 -32.36 4.02
CA LEU A 871 4.12 -30.90 3.88
C LEU A 871 5.43 -30.36 3.26
N MET A 872 6.58 -30.75 3.81
CA MET A 872 7.89 -30.27 3.34
C MET A 872 8.19 -30.75 1.92
N LYS A 873 7.94 -32.04 1.64
CA LYS A 873 8.01 -32.60 0.29
C LYS A 873 7.12 -31.84 -0.70
N ALA A 874 5.90 -31.47 -0.31
CA ALA A 874 4.99 -30.70 -1.16
C ALA A 874 5.49 -29.27 -1.43
N ILE A 875 6.07 -28.58 -0.44
CA ILE A 875 6.75 -27.28 -0.65
C ILE A 875 7.87 -27.41 -1.67
N TYR A 876 8.77 -28.36 -1.45
CA TYR A 876 9.95 -28.62 -2.29
C TYR A 876 9.58 -28.94 -3.75
N LEU A 877 8.62 -29.86 -3.96
CA LEU A 877 8.13 -30.21 -5.29
C LEU A 877 7.48 -29.02 -6.01
N ARG A 878 6.70 -28.17 -5.31
CA ARG A 878 6.06 -26.99 -5.91
C ARG A 878 7.07 -26.00 -6.47
N LEU A 879 8.17 -25.79 -5.75
CA LEU A 879 9.19 -24.82 -6.10
C LEU A 879 10.03 -25.24 -7.31
N ARG A 880 10.14 -26.55 -7.55
CA ARG A 880 10.72 -27.14 -8.77
C ARG A 880 9.69 -27.37 -9.88
N GLY A 881 8.47 -26.83 -9.75
CA GLY A 881 7.40 -26.94 -10.76
C GLY A 881 6.83 -28.36 -10.96
N LYS A 882 7.15 -29.32 -10.08
CA LYS A 882 6.66 -30.71 -10.17
C LYS A 882 5.22 -30.82 -9.62
N GLU A 883 4.48 -31.85 -10.06
CA GLU A 883 3.12 -32.12 -9.56
C GLU A 883 3.11 -32.50 -8.06
N ILE A 884 1.96 -32.29 -7.40
CA ILE A 884 1.77 -32.52 -5.96
C ILE A 884 0.48 -33.28 -5.71
N GLU A 885 0.55 -34.30 -4.85
CA GLU A 885 -0.62 -35.02 -4.34
C GLU A 885 -1.42 -34.22 -3.28
N SER A 886 -1.71 -32.92 -3.51
CA SER A 886 -2.38 -32.03 -2.54
C SER A 886 -3.68 -32.63 -1.98
N ARG A 887 -4.45 -33.35 -2.80
CA ARG A 887 -5.68 -34.04 -2.36
C ARG A 887 -5.42 -35.14 -1.34
N ARG A 888 -4.28 -35.84 -1.39
CA ARG A 888 -3.90 -36.86 -0.41
C ARG A 888 -3.46 -36.22 0.90
N LEU A 889 -2.66 -35.18 0.82
CA LEU A 889 -2.22 -34.38 1.98
C LEU A 889 -3.40 -33.76 2.72
N VAL A 890 -4.35 -33.15 2.00
CA VAL A 890 -5.58 -32.58 2.59
C VAL A 890 -6.46 -33.66 3.24
N ARG A 891 -6.56 -34.87 2.68
CA ARG A 891 -7.25 -36.00 3.34
C ARG A 891 -6.53 -36.41 4.62
N LYS A 892 -5.21 -36.59 4.58
CA LYS A 892 -4.39 -36.97 5.74
C LYS A 892 -4.51 -35.95 6.90
N LEU A 893 -4.62 -34.66 6.57
CA LEU A 893 -4.92 -33.60 7.53
C LEU A 893 -6.36 -33.69 8.05
N ASP A 894 -7.35 -33.92 7.18
CA ASP A 894 -8.75 -34.07 7.57
C ASP A 894 -8.96 -35.25 8.54
N ASP A 895 -8.34 -36.40 8.25
CA ASP A 895 -8.32 -37.59 9.10
C ASP A 895 -7.67 -37.28 10.46
N PHE A 896 -6.55 -36.54 10.48
CA PHE A 896 -5.90 -36.09 11.71
C PHE A 896 -6.77 -35.13 12.54
N PHE A 897 -7.55 -34.25 11.89
CA PHE A 897 -8.52 -33.39 12.59
C PHE A 897 -9.70 -34.20 13.16
N GLU A 898 -10.16 -35.28 12.52
CA GLU A 898 -11.14 -36.20 13.10
C GLU A 898 -10.54 -37.03 14.26
N ASP A 899 -9.25 -37.44 14.19
CA ASP A 899 -8.58 -38.08 15.33
C ASP A 899 -8.55 -37.17 16.57
N ILE A 900 -8.07 -35.93 16.43
CA ILE A 900 -7.78 -35.04 17.58
C ILE A 900 -9.00 -34.27 18.12
N MET A 901 -10.15 -34.30 17.42
CA MET A 901 -11.41 -33.67 17.86
C MET A 901 -12.57 -34.68 17.94
N GLY A 902 -12.31 -35.96 17.67
CA GLY A 902 -13.29 -37.03 17.71
C GLY A 902 -13.53 -37.60 19.10
N PRO A 903 -14.37 -38.64 19.24
CA PRO A 903 -14.60 -39.32 20.52
C PRO A 903 -13.37 -40.08 21.04
N GLU A 904 -12.35 -40.32 20.20
CA GLU A 904 -11.04 -40.89 20.55
C GLU A 904 -9.92 -39.81 20.68
N ALA A 905 -10.29 -38.54 20.85
CA ALA A 905 -9.33 -37.47 21.07
C ALA A 905 -8.42 -37.77 22.28
N PRO A 906 -7.12 -37.44 22.21
CA PRO A 906 -6.19 -37.70 23.30
C PRO A 906 -6.49 -36.78 24.50
N THR A 907 -6.43 -37.34 25.70
CA THR A 907 -6.31 -36.53 26.91
C THR A 907 -4.88 -35.98 27.01
N LEU A 908 -4.77 -34.65 26.92
CA LEU A 908 -3.51 -33.94 26.74
C LEU A 908 -3.41 -32.77 27.72
N LYS A 909 -2.60 -32.90 28.76
CA LYS A 909 -2.35 -31.79 29.67
C LYS A 909 -1.38 -30.80 29.04
N ILE A 910 -1.79 -29.53 28.94
CA ILE A 910 -0.94 -28.44 28.44
C ILE A 910 -0.43 -27.63 29.63
N SER A 911 0.85 -27.32 29.64
CA SER A 911 1.44 -26.40 30.61
C SER A 911 2.46 -25.44 29.99
N ARG A 912 2.58 -24.27 30.61
CA ARG A 912 3.61 -23.28 30.31
C ARG A 912 4.88 -23.64 31.05
N GLU A 913 5.99 -23.79 30.35
CA GLU A 913 7.30 -23.87 30.98
C GLU A 913 7.91 -22.47 31.16
N VAL A 914 8.61 -22.25 32.28
CA VAL A 914 9.29 -20.98 32.60
C VAL A 914 10.79 -21.22 32.64
N ARG A 915 11.38 -21.43 31.46
CA ARG A 915 12.83 -21.40 31.27
C ARG A 915 13.24 -20.04 30.68
N PRO A 916 14.41 -19.47 31.03
CA PRO A 916 14.97 -18.39 30.24
C PRO A 916 15.20 -18.89 28.80
N PRO A 917 14.93 -18.08 27.76
CA PRO A 917 15.13 -18.51 26.38
C PRO A 917 16.61 -18.85 26.16
N LYS A 918 16.90 -20.14 26.02
CA LYS A 918 18.21 -20.61 25.61
C LYS A 918 18.31 -20.59 24.08
N THR A 919 19.55 -20.63 23.61
CA THR A 919 20.00 -20.54 22.22
C THR A 919 19.26 -21.47 21.24
N LEU A 920 19.39 -21.19 19.94
CA LEU A 920 18.90 -21.98 18.79
C LEU A 920 19.47 -23.43 18.68
N LEU A 921 20.08 -23.94 19.75
CA LEU A 921 20.44 -25.34 19.89
C LEU A 921 19.17 -26.20 19.84
N ASP A 922 19.31 -27.39 19.26
CA ASP A 922 18.25 -28.39 19.13
C ASP A 922 17.03 -27.91 18.31
N THR A 923 17.29 -27.17 17.22
CA THR A 923 16.25 -26.82 16.24
C THR A 923 15.91 -28.01 15.35
N GLY A 924 14.80 -28.66 15.64
CA GLY A 924 14.18 -29.63 14.76
C GLY A 924 13.03 -30.38 15.43
N PHE A 925 12.58 -31.45 14.80
CA PHE A 925 11.69 -32.44 15.41
C PHE A 925 12.50 -33.66 15.89
N ILE A 926 12.76 -33.74 17.19
CA ILE A 926 13.53 -34.80 17.83
C ILE A 926 12.60 -35.74 18.58
N THR A 927 12.67 -37.04 18.24
CA THR A 927 11.90 -38.12 18.87
C THR A 927 12.79 -39.00 19.75
N PRO A 928 12.23 -39.89 20.59
CA PRO A 928 13.01 -40.88 21.32
C PRO A 928 13.72 -41.89 20.39
N GLU A 929 13.30 -41.98 19.12
CA GLU A 929 13.96 -42.77 18.06
C GLU A 929 15.04 -41.95 17.30
N GLY A 930 15.31 -40.70 17.68
CA GLY A 930 16.27 -39.77 17.05
C GLY A 930 15.62 -38.55 16.37
N GLN A 931 16.43 -37.69 15.75
CA GLN A 931 15.96 -36.56 14.94
C GLN A 931 15.25 -37.05 13.67
N GLN A 932 14.15 -36.38 13.30
CA GLN A 932 13.21 -36.80 12.24
C GLN A 932 12.80 -35.67 11.29
N ASP A 933 13.44 -34.49 11.38
CA ASP A 933 13.27 -33.45 10.36
C ASP A 933 14.05 -33.82 9.09
N TYR A 934 13.52 -33.39 7.95
CA TYR A 934 14.08 -33.63 6.62
C TYR A 934 14.73 -32.33 6.16
N GLU A 935 16.04 -32.31 5.95
CA GLU A 935 16.68 -31.17 5.32
C GLU A 935 16.35 -31.11 3.82
N ASP A 936 16.52 -29.94 3.19
CA ASP A 936 16.36 -29.86 1.74
C ASP A 936 17.42 -30.72 1.02
N ASP A 937 18.59 -30.96 1.64
CA ASP A 937 19.60 -31.92 1.18
C ASP A 937 19.08 -33.37 1.17
N ASP A 938 18.27 -33.79 2.17
CA ASP A 938 17.64 -35.11 2.18
C ASP A 938 16.59 -35.22 1.06
N LEU A 939 15.83 -34.14 0.81
CA LEU A 939 14.86 -34.06 -0.28
C LEU A 939 15.53 -34.00 -1.66
N GLU A 940 16.74 -33.45 -1.76
CA GLU A 940 17.58 -33.49 -2.95
C GLU A 940 18.16 -34.90 -3.17
N ALA A 941 18.60 -35.59 -2.12
CA ALA A 941 19.03 -36.98 -2.23
C ALA A 941 17.87 -37.94 -2.60
N GLU A 942 16.68 -37.74 -2.03
CA GLU A 942 15.49 -38.59 -2.23
C GLU A 942 14.74 -38.29 -3.56
N PHE A 943 14.73 -37.02 -4.03
CA PHE A 943 13.91 -36.57 -5.18
C PHE A 943 14.62 -35.70 -6.23
N GLY A 944 15.90 -35.38 -6.04
CA GLY A 944 16.70 -34.58 -6.98
C GLY A 944 17.13 -35.33 -8.24
N LYS A 945 17.13 -36.68 -8.22
CA LYS A 945 17.45 -37.50 -9.40
C LYS A 945 16.25 -37.66 -10.33
N SER A 946 16.22 -36.88 -11.41
CA SER A 946 15.44 -37.18 -12.63
C SER A 946 15.95 -36.36 -13.82
N ASP A 947 16.46 -37.06 -14.85
CA ASP A 947 16.29 -36.78 -16.29
C ASP A 947 16.81 -35.46 -16.91
N GLU A 948 17.67 -34.68 -16.24
CA GLU A 948 18.39 -33.55 -16.88
C GLU A 948 19.90 -33.83 -17.15
N ASP A 949 20.44 -34.97 -16.69
CA ASP A 949 21.86 -35.36 -16.86
C ASP A 949 22.24 -35.78 -18.31
N GLU A 950 21.31 -35.80 -19.27
CA GLU A 950 21.60 -36.10 -20.69
C GLU A 950 21.59 -34.88 -21.64
N VAL A 951 21.32 -33.65 -21.15
CA VAL A 951 21.27 -32.45 -22.01
C VAL A 951 21.98 -31.24 -21.39
N VAL A 952 23.30 -31.30 -21.22
CA VAL A 952 24.27 -30.20 -21.51
C VAL A 952 25.67 -30.82 -21.68
N ASP A 953 26.04 -31.20 -22.91
CA ASP A 953 27.45 -31.40 -23.33
C ASP A 953 27.74 -30.72 -24.68
N GLU A 954 27.32 -29.45 -24.78
CA GLU A 954 27.75 -28.55 -25.88
C GLU A 954 28.81 -27.54 -25.41
N SER A 955 29.01 -27.41 -24.09
CA SER A 955 30.01 -26.51 -23.49
C SER A 955 31.45 -27.01 -23.64
N GLN A 956 31.66 -28.32 -23.70
CA GLN A 956 32.98 -28.94 -23.73
C GLN A 956 33.64 -28.82 -25.12
N GLN A 957 32.86 -28.91 -26.20
CA GLN A 957 33.38 -28.84 -27.58
C GLN A 957 33.92 -27.45 -27.96
N VAL A 958 33.43 -26.37 -27.32
CA VAL A 958 33.93 -25.00 -27.56
C VAL A 958 35.30 -24.79 -26.90
N ALA A 959 35.56 -25.41 -25.76
CA ALA A 959 36.84 -25.32 -25.06
C ALA A 959 37.97 -26.03 -25.82
N ASP A 960 37.71 -27.21 -26.38
CA ASP A 960 38.70 -27.97 -27.15
C ASP A 960 39.05 -27.33 -28.50
N TYR A 961 38.13 -26.56 -29.09
CA TYR A 961 38.40 -25.81 -30.33
C TYR A 961 39.32 -24.59 -30.10
N LEU A 962 39.30 -24.01 -28.89
CA LEU A 962 40.12 -22.84 -28.54
C LEU A 962 41.55 -23.18 -28.11
N ASN A 963 41.81 -24.42 -27.65
CA ASN A 963 43.13 -24.84 -27.17
C ASN A 963 44.14 -25.26 -28.27
N GLN A 964 43.75 -25.25 -29.56
CA GLN A 964 44.62 -25.71 -30.65
C GLN A 964 45.37 -24.58 -31.41
N GLN A 965 45.36 -23.33 -30.93
CA GLN A 965 46.05 -22.21 -31.59
C GLN A 965 46.90 -21.32 -30.65
N ASN A 966 48.07 -21.82 -30.24
CA ASN A 966 49.38 -21.26 -30.66
C ASN A 966 50.57 -21.85 -29.86
N PRO A 967 51.72 -22.13 -30.51
CA PRO A 967 52.94 -22.61 -29.85
C PRO A 967 53.95 -21.50 -29.52
N THR A 968 55.05 -21.89 -28.84
CA THR A 968 56.27 -21.10 -28.48
C THR A 968 56.11 -20.16 -27.26
N GLY A 969 57.10 -19.95 -26.38
CA GLY A 969 58.55 -20.25 -26.46
C GLY A 969 59.22 -20.61 -25.10
N PRO A 970 60.56 -20.46 -24.96
CA PRO A 970 61.44 -21.41 -24.24
C PRO A 970 61.68 -21.15 -22.74
N PRO A 971 62.27 -22.12 -22.01
CA PRO A 971 62.35 -22.12 -20.54
C PRO A 971 63.59 -21.40 -19.99
N ASN A 972 63.55 -21.05 -18.70
CA ASN A 972 64.75 -20.69 -17.93
C ASN A 972 64.78 -21.46 -16.59
N PRO A 973 65.84 -22.22 -16.27
CA PRO A 973 65.86 -23.08 -15.09
C PRO A 973 66.49 -22.39 -13.88
N ASN A 974 65.98 -22.68 -12.68
CA ASN A 974 66.83 -22.87 -11.49
C ASN A 974 66.02 -23.55 -10.37
N LYS A 975 66.30 -24.83 -10.16
CA LYS A 975 65.99 -25.56 -8.92
C LYS A 975 67.07 -25.27 -7.87
N LYS A 976 66.64 -25.09 -6.62
CA LYS A 976 67.17 -25.71 -5.39
C LYS A 976 65.97 -25.80 -4.44
N GLU A 977 65.38 -26.95 -4.13
CA GLU A 977 65.94 -28.13 -3.45
C GLU A 977 66.56 -27.78 -2.10
N GLU A 978 65.72 -27.81 -1.07
CA GLU A 978 65.97 -28.46 0.22
C GLU A 978 64.63 -29.07 0.67
N GLU A 979 64.67 -30.30 1.16
CA GLU A 979 63.53 -31.15 1.56
C GLU A 979 63.34 -31.08 3.08
N ASP A 980 62.11 -31.27 3.57
CA ASP A 980 61.80 -32.06 4.76
C ASP A 980 60.27 -32.32 4.81
N ASP A 981 59.89 -33.54 5.19
CA ASP A 981 58.53 -34.09 5.07
C ASP A 981 57.58 -33.74 6.24
N GLU A 982 56.27 -33.67 5.98
CA GLU A 982 55.22 -34.57 6.55
C GLU A 982 53.78 -34.06 6.27
N ASP A 983 53.02 -34.86 5.51
CA ASP A 983 51.55 -34.99 5.36
C ASP A 983 50.59 -33.80 5.64
N GLU A 984 50.08 -33.18 4.57
CA GLU A 984 48.72 -32.56 4.52
C GLU A 984 47.90 -33.09 3.33
N GLU A 985 46.61 -33.36 3.55
CA GLU A 985 45.65 -33.82 2.52
C GLU A 985 45.34 -32.74 1.45
N PRO A 986 45.02 -33.13 0.20
CA PRO A 986 44.89 -32.17 -0.90
C PRO A 986 43.58 -31.37 -0.83
N VAL A 987 43.65 -30.15 -0.28
CA VAL A 987 42.57 -29.17 -0.38
C VAL A 987 42.32 -28.80 -1.85
N LYS A 988 41.20 -29.28 -2.40
CA LYS A 988 40.67 -28.85 -3.70
C LYS A 988 40.40 -27.34 -3.67
N LYS A 989 41.34 -26.53 -4.15
CA LYS A 989 41.12 -25.10 -4.44
C LYS A 989 40.03 -24.96 -5.50
N ARG A 990 38.78 -24.80 -5.05
CA ARG A 990 37.70 -24.24 -5.88
C ARG A 990 38.21 -22.91 -6.42
N LYS A 991 38.13 -22.72 -7.75
CA LYS A 991 38.27 -21.37 -8.32
C LYS A 991 37.19 -20.51 -7.71
N VAL A 992 37.56 -19.52 -6.92
CA VAL A 992 36.64 -18.48 -6.46
C VAL A 992 36.26 -17.67 -7.69
N GLU A 993 35.00 -17.72 -8.09
CA GLU A 993 34.49 -16.84 -9.13
C GLU A 993 34.44 -15.41 -8.57
N GLU A 994 35.11 -14.48 -9.26
CA GLU A 994 35.19 -13.06 -8.93
C GLU A 994 33.77 -12.50 -8.72
N THR A 995 33.49 -12.08 -7.48
CA THR A 995 32.14 -11.67 -7.06
C THR A 995 31.70 -10.41 -7.80
N TYR A 996 30.38 -10.18 -7.87
CA TYR A 996 29.86 -8.99 -8.53
C TYR A 996 30.38 -7.69 -7.90
N TYR A 997 30.61 -7.67 -6.58
CA TYR A 997 31.19 -6.53 -5.88
C TYR A 997 32.67 -6.30 -6.21
N GLU A 998 33.47 -7.37 -6.31
CA GLU A 998 34.86 -7.28 -6.77
C GLU A 998 34.95 -6.78 -8.22
N LYS A 999 34.06 -7.25 -9.10
CA LYS A 999 33.91 -6.71 -10.47
C LYS A 999 33.54 -5.22 -10.47
N LEU A 1000 32.68 -4.79 -9.55
CA LEU A 1000 32.25 -3.38 -9.45
C LEU A 1000 33.36 -2.48 -8.92
N LEU A 1001 34.09 -2.92 -7.89
CA LEU A 1001 35.31 -2.26 -7.39
C LEU A 1001 36.40 -2.20 -8.45
N ARG A 1002 36.58 -3.27 -9.23
CA ARG A 1002 37.53 -3.30 -10.33
C ARG A 1002 37.13 -2.37 -11.47
N MET A 1003 35.85 -2.35 -11.87
CA MET A 1003 35.33 -1.37 -12.84
C MET A 1003 35.40 0.08 -12.33
N GLN A 1004 35.33 0.32 -11.02
CA GLN A 1004 35.60 1.64 -10.43
C GLN A 1004 37.09 2.00 -10.55
N ARG A 1005 38.01 1.10 -10.16
CA ARG A 1005 39.46 1.33 -10.29
C ARG A 1005 39.88 1.53 -11.75
N GLU A 1006 39.40 0.70 -12.67
CA GLU A 1006 39.63 0.84 -14.11
C GLU A 1006 39.09 2.19 -14.63
N ARG A 1007 38.01 2.74 -14.05
CA ARG A 1007 37.50 4.09 -14.36
C ARG A 1007 38.33 5.21 -13.75
N GLU A 1008 38.78 5.06 -12.51
CA GLU A 1008 39.65 6.03 -11.83
C GLU A 1008 41.01 6.12 -12.53
N GLU A 1009 41.59 5.00 -12.96
CA GLU A 1009 42.79 4.94 -13.80
C GLU A 1009 42.55 5.54 -15.20
N GLN A 1010 41.40 5.30 -15.83
CA GLN A 1010 41.05 5.94 -17.10
C GLN A 1010 40.85 7.46 -16.96
N GLN A 1011 40.28 7.94 -15.84
CA GLN A 1011 40.13 9.38 -15.58
C GLN A 1011 41.47 10.06 -15.23
N ALA A 1012 42.36 9.38 -14.50
CA ALA A 1012 43.72 9.85 -14.25
C ALA A 1012 44.51 9.97 -15.57
N ASN A 1013 44.52 8.93 -16.41
CA ASN A 1013 45.21 8.93 -17.70
C ASN A 1013 44.62 9.93 -18.71
N ALA A 1014 43.32 10.26 -18.61
CA ALA A 1014 42.70 11.31 -19.43
C ALA A 1014 43.09 12.73 -19.00
N GLY A 1015 43.48 12.93 -17.74
CA GLY A 1015 43.93 14.23 -17.21
C GLY A 1015 45.32 14.64 -17.70
N GLU A 1016 46.24 13.69 -17.87
CA GLU A 1016 47.63 13.97 -18.30
C GLU A 1016 47.75 14.36 -19.78
N THR A 1017 46.75 14.08 -20.61
CA THR A 1017 46.78 14.37 -22.05
C THR A 1017 46.38 15.80 -22.47
N THR A 1018 46.06 16.69 -21.53
CA THR A 1018 45.57 18.06 -21.83
C THR A 1018 46.52 19.22 -21.50
N GLU A 1019 47.71 19.00 -20.94
CA GLU A 1019 48.64 20.08 -20.53
C GLU A 1019 49.87 20.30 -21.45
N THR A 1020 49.95 19.69 -22.64
CA THR A 1020 51.18 19.76 -23.49
C THR A 1020 51.01 20.33 -24.91
N THR A 1021 49.92 21.03 -25.23
CA THR A 1021 49.81 21.82 -26.47
C THR A 1021 49.03 23.13 -26.31
N GLU A 1022 49.67 24.18 -25.80
CA GLU A 1022 49.48 25.56 -26.29
C GLU A 1022 50.63 26.47 -25.83
N ALA A 1023 51.53 26.78 -26.78
CA ALA A 1023 52.60 27.78 -26.72
C ALA A 1023 52.73 28.43 -28.10
#